data_AF-A0A1I5MMR4-F1
#
_entry.id   AF-A0A1I5MMR4-F1
#
_cell.length_a   1.000
_cell.length_b   1.000
_cell.length_c   1.000
_cell.angle_alpha   90.00
_cell.angle_beta   90.00
_cell.angle_gamma   90.00
#
_symmetry.space_group_name_H-M   'P 1'
#
loop_
_entity.id
_entity.type
_entity.pdbx_description
1 polymer ?
#
loop_
_entity_poly.entity_id
_entity_poly.type
_entity_poly.pdbx_seq_one_letter_code
_entity_poly.pdbx_strand_id
1 'polypeptide(L)'
;MTKLDTQNEFIARHIGPRDADTAAMLELLGYDSVDALTGAVIPESIKGTSILGEQPGLSEADALAKIKAIAAKNLQFKNFIGQGYYGTHTPSPILRNLLENPAWYTAYTPYQPEISQGRLEALLNFQTLISDLTGMQIANASLLDEATAAAEAMTFCKRLSKNKAANTFFVSQHCHPQTLDVLRTRAEPLGIDIEVGDEATITDASAYFGALLQYPASNGDIFDYRALVERFHAANALVAVAADLLALTLLTPPGEFGADVALGSAQRFGVPLGFGGPHAAYFATRDAFKRDMPGRLVGMSVDRFGKPALRLAMQTREQHIRREKATSNICTAQVLLANIASMYAVYHGPKGLTEIAQRVHSFTAILALGLTKLGHSVEQQHFFDTLSIKTGAKTAELHAKARAAGINLREIDAERLGLSLDETTDQAAVEALLNLFAADQAAPAVSDLAAQIASRLPQGLLRQSAILQHEVFNRYHSETELMRYLRKLADKDLALDRSMIPLGSCTMKLNAASEMIPVTWPEFGNLHPFAPVEQAAGYTQLTTELEAMLCAATGYDAVSLQPNAGSQGEYAGLLAIRAYHLSRGDDQRDICLIPQSAHGTNPATASMAGMRVVVTACDARGNVDIADLKAKAEEHKDRLAAIMITYPSTHGVFEEGIREICQIIHDNGGQVYIDGANMNAMVGLCAPGQFGGDVSHLNLHKTFCIPHGGGGPGVGPIGVKSHLAPFLPGHAHMARKEGAVSAAPFGSASILPITWMYITMMGGNGLKRASQMAILNANYIARRLEEHYPVLYSGEGGLVAHECILDIRPLKDSSGISVDDVAKRLIDFGFHAPTMSFPVAGTLMIEPTESESKEELDRFCDAMIAIREEIRAVEQGRLDKDDNPLKNAPHTALELVGEWHHAYSREQAVYPLASLVEAKYWPPVGRVDNVYGDRNLVCACPSIEAYQDA
;
A
#
# COMPACT_ATOMS: atom_id res chain seq x y z
N MET A 1 -27.30 -14.78 -36.99
CA MET A 1 -26.00 -15.48 -37.12
C MET A 1 -25.41 -15.60 -35.74
N THR A 2 -25.04 -16.80 -35.30
CA THR A 2 -24.40 -17.02 -34.01
C THR A 2 -22.98 -16.47 -34.08
N LYS A 3 -22.62 -15.52 -33.20
CA LYS A 3 -21.26 -15.00 -33.09
C LYS A 3 -20.36 -16.14 -32.62
N LEU A 4 -19.32 -16.47 -33.39
CA LEU A 4 -18.41 -17.59 -33.12
C LEU A 4 -17.14 -17.17 -32.35
N ASP A 5 -16.92 -15.86 -32.17
CA ASP A 5 -15.82 -15.31 -31.38
C ASP A 5 -16.25 -14.96 -29.94
N THR A 6 -15.28 -15.00 -29.03
CA THR A 6 -15.40 -14.66 -27.60
C THR A 6 -14.81 -13.29 -27.27
N GLN A 7 -14.56 -12.46 -28.30
CA GLN A 7 -13.98 -11.12 -28.09
C GLN A 7 -14.94 -10.24 -27.30
N ASN A 8 -14.39 -9.41 -26.42
CA ASN A 8 -15.11 -8.48 -25.54
C ASN A 8 -16.06 -9.15 -24.52
N GLU A 9 -15.97 -10.48 -24.30
CA GLU A 9 -16.84 -11.18 -23.34
C GLU A 9 -16.72 -10.60 -21.92
N PHE A 10 -15.51 -10.24 -21.50
CA PHE A 10 -15.24 -9.74 -20.16
C PHE A 10 -15.91 -8.38 -19.86
N ILE A 11 -16.18 -7.56 -20.87
CA ILE A 11 -16.79 -6.22 -20.68
C ILE A 11 -18.12 -6.35 -19.92
N ALA A 12 -18.95 -7.33 -20.28
CA ALA A 12 -20.24 -7.57 -19.63
C ALA A 12 -20.12 -8.22 -18.24
N ARG A 13 -18.92 -8.69 -17.84
CA ARG A 13 -18.63 -9.17 -16.49
C ARG A 13 -18.12 -8.05 -15.59
N HIS A 14 -17.30 -7.16 -16.16
CA HIS A 14 -16.71 -6.03 -15.45
C HIS A 14 -17.69 -4.87 -15.23
N ILE A 15 -18.57 -4.60 -16.19
CA ILE A 15 -19.54 -3.50 -16.15
C ILE A 15 -20.89 -4.03 -15.62
N GLY A 16 -21.38 -3.39 -14.55
CA GLY A 16 -22.59 -3.80 -13.84
C GLY A 16 -23.88 -3.57 -14.64
N PRO A 17 -24.20 -2.33 -15.05
CA PRO A 17 -25.48 -2.02 -15.68
C PRO A 17 -25.65 -2.72 -17.03
N ARG A 18 -26.82 -3.31 -17.25
CA ARG A 18 -27.19 -3.94 -18.53
C ARG A 18 -27.69 -2.89 -19.53
N ASP A 19 -27.91 -3.28 -20.77
CA ASP A 19 -28.36 -2.34 -21.82
C ASP A 19 -29.70 -1.67 -21.45
N ALA A 20 -30.64 -2.43 -20.89
CA ALA A 20 -31.92 -1.88 -20.42
C ALA A 20 -31.76 -0.91 -19.24
N ASP A 21 -30.86 -1.24 -18.30
CA ASP A 21 -30.53 -0.36 -17.17
C ASP A 21 -29.91 0.95 -17.66
N THR A 22 -28.95 0.84 -18.58
CA THR A 22 -28.26 1.98 -19.20
C THR A 22 -29.26 2.90 -19.87
N ALA A 23 -30.20 2.36 -20.66
CA ALA A 23 -31.24 3.14 -21.31
C ALA A 23 -32.13 3.89 -20.31
N ALA A 24 -32.56 3.22 -19.23
CA ALA A 24 -33.39 3.83 -18.19
C ALA A 24 -32.64 4.93 -17.41
N MET A 25 -31.36 4.74 -17.12
CA MET A 25 -30.52 5.75 -16.45
C MET A 25 -30.31 6.97 -17.34
N LEU A 26 -30.08 6.76 -18.63
CA LEU A 26 -29.95 7.84 -19.62
C LEU A 26 -31.26 8.62 -19.81
N GLU A 27 -32.41 7.94 -19.85
CA GLU A 27 -33.73 8.56 -19.92
C GLU A 27 -33.97 9.50 -18.73
N LEU A 28 -33.64 9.06 -17.51
CA LEU A 28 -33.73 9.90 -16.30
C LEU A 28 -32.84 11.14 -16.39
N LEU A 29 -31.65 11.00 -16.98
CA LEU A 29 -30.70 12.10 -17.15
C LEU A 29 -31.02 13.01 -18.34
N GLY A 30 -31.90 12.57 -19.26
CA GLY A 30 -32.28 13.32 -20.45
C GLY A 30 -31.29 13.24 -21.61
N TYR A 31 -30.57 12.12 -21.76
CA TYR A 31 -29.60 11.90 -22.83
C TYR A 31 -29.98 10.71 -23.72
N ASP A 32 -29.78 10.84 -25.03
CA ASP A 32 -30.11 9.77 -25.99
C ASP A 32 -29.06 8.63 -26.04
N SER A 33 -27.86 8.88 -25.53
CA SER A 33 -26.77 7.90 -25.52
C SER A 33 -25.69 8.22 -24.48
N VAL A 34 -24.89 7.21 -24.15
CA VAL A 34 -23.71 7.35 -23.27
C VAL A 34 -22.65 8.28 -23.88
N ASP A 35 -22.47 8.25 -25.20
CA ASP A 35 -21.57 9.18 -25.89
C ASP A 35 -22.07 10.64 -25.79
N ALA A 36 -23.39 10.86 -25.88
CA ALA A 36 -23.97 12.20 -25.70
C ALA A 36 -23.77 12.72 -24.26
N LEU A 37 -24.00 11.88 -23.25
CA LEU A 37 -23.75 12.23 -21.85
C LEU A 37 -22.28 12.57 -21.63
N THR A 38 -21.36 11.67 -21.99
CA THR A 38 -19.92 11.89 -21.76
C THR A 38 -19.37 13.05 -22.59
N GLY A 39 -19.91 13.27 -23.79
CA GLY A 39 -19.63 14.46 -24.59
C GLY A 39 -20.13 15.77 -23.94
N ALA A 40 -21.13 15.74 -23.08
CA ALA A 40 -21.57 16.91 -22.30
C ALA A 40 -20.76 17.11 -21.02
N VAL A 41 -20.23 16.03 -20.42
CA VAL A 41 -19.42 16.07 -19.19
C VAL A 41 -17.99 16.54 -19.44
N ILE A 42 -17.39 16.16 -20.57
CA ILE A 42 -15.99 16.45 -20.87
C ILE A 42 -15.87 17.84 -21.53
N PRO A 43 -14.97 18.72 -21.05
CA PRO A 43 -14.71 20.02 -21.65
C PRO A 43 -14.32 19.93 -23.11
N GLU A 44 -14.86 20.82 -23.94
CA GLU A 44 -14.59 20.85 -25.39
C GLU A 44 -13.08 20.94 -25.69
N SER A 45 -12.35 21.68 -24.84
CA SER A 45 -10.91 21.90 -24.94
C SER A 45 -10.06 20.63 -24.91
N ILE A 46 -10.55 19.54 -24.29
CA ILE A 46 -9.83 18.27 -24.16
C ILE A 46 -10.53 17.08 -24.83
N LYS A 47 -11.67 17.29 -25.49
CA LYS A 47 -12.31 16.25 -26.29
C LYS A 47 -11.38 15.79 -27.41
N GLY A 48 -11.40 14.49 -27.70
CA GLY A 48 -10.58 13.89 -28.76
C GLY A 48 -9.08 13.82 -28.45
N THR A 49 -8.66 14.13 -27.22
CA THR A 49 -7.25 14.00 -26.81
C THR A 49 -6.83 12.57 -26.48
N SER A 50 -7.80 11.66 -26.31
CA SER A 50 -7.52 10.23 -26.13
C SER A 50 -6.77 9.67 -27.35
N ILE A 51 -5.68 8.94 -27.09
CA ILE A 51 -4.91 8.21 -28.12
C ILE A 51 -5.08 6.68 -28.01
N LEU A 52 -5.96 6.23 -27.10
CA LEU A 52 -6.19 4.81 -26.87
C LEU A 52 -6.88 4.20 -28.12
N GLY A 53 -6.27 3.18 -28.70
CA GLY A 53 -6.81 2.52 -29.90
C GLY A 53 -8.00 1.61 -29.60
N GLU A 54 -8.94 1.48 -30.54
CA GLU A 54 -10.20 0.72 -30.41
C GLU A 54 -10.06 -0.81 -30.57
N GLN A 55 -8.95 -1.38 -30.09
CA GLN A 55 -8.71 -2.83 -30.20
C GLN A 55 -9.70 -3.62 -29.32
N PRO A 56 -10.25 -4.75 -29.81
CA PRO A 56 -11.12 -5.61 -29.01
C PRO A 56 -10.34 -6.28 -27.88
N GLY A 57 -11.01 -6.48 -26.74
CA GLY A 57 -10.49 -7.23 -25.60
C GLY A 57 -10.54 -8.73 -25.84
N LEU A 58 -9.63 -9.46 -25.19
CA LEU A 58 -9.62 -10.93 -25.19
C LEU A 58 -10.69 -11.48 -24.23
N SER A 59 -11.09 -12.73 -24.47
CA SER A 59 -11.86 -13.47 -23.46
C SER A 59 -11.02 -13.74 -22.22
N GLU A 60 -11.65 -14.03 -21.09
CA GLU A 60 -10.95 -14.39 -19.85
C GLU A 60 -10.03 -15.61 -20.05
N ALA A 61 -10.52 -16.62 -20.77
CA ALA A 61 -9.77 -17.84 -21.06
C ALA A 61 -8.54 -17.56 -21.94
N ASP A 62 -8.68 -16.74 -22.98
CA ASP A 62 -7.59 -16.41 -23.89
C ASP A 62 -6.54 -15.51 -23.22
N ALA A 63 -6.97 -14.57 -22.38
CA ALA A 63 -6.08 -13.72 -21.61
C ALA A 63 -5.26 -14.56 -20.59
N LEU A 64 -5.90 -15.50 -19.89
CA LEU A 64 -5.22 -16.43 -18.98
C LEU A 64 -4.22 -17.31 -19.73
N ALA A 65 -4.58 -17.86 -20.89
CA ALA A 65 -3.68 -18.64 -21.71
C ALA A 65 -2.47 -17.79 -22.19
N LYS A 66 -2.73 -16.55 -22.62
CA LYS A 66 -1.69 -15.62 -23.06
C LYS A 66 -0.73 -15.27 -21.94
N ILE A 67 -1.22 -14.87 -20.77
CA ILE A 67 -0.35 -14.51 -19.64
C ILE A 67 0.38 -15.74 -19.07
N LYS A 68 -0.20 -16.94 -19.13
CA LYS A 68 0.51 -18.17 -18.75
C LYS A 68 1.69 -18.45 -19.68
N ALA A 69 1.56 -18.19 -20.98
CA ALA A 69 2.65 -18.30 -21.94
C ALA A 69 3.75 -17.25 -21.70
N ILE A 70 3.40 -16.06 -21.20
CA ILE A 70 4.37 -15.05 -20.75
C ILE A 70 5.10 -15.54 -19.49
N ALA A 71 4.35 -15.99 -18.48
CA ALA A 71 4.89 -16.47 -17.21
C ALA A 71 5.87 -17.63 -17.40
N ALA A 72 5.56 -18.57 -18.31
CA ALA A 72 6.40 -19.73 -18.62
C ALA A 72 7.79 -19.39 -19.19
N LYS A 73 8.05 -18.12 -19.55
CA LYS A 73 9.38 -17.65 -19.97
C LYS A 73 10.29 -17.31 -18.79
N ASN A 74 9.76 -17.21 -17.57
CA ASN A 74 10.56 -17.03 -16.37
C ASN A 74 11.21 -18.36 -15.95
N LEU A 75 12.49 -18.32 -15.57
CA LEU A 75 13.23 -19.50 -15.12
C LEU A 75 13.19 -19.60 -13.60
N GLN A 76 12.68 -20.71 -13.09
CA GLN A 76 12.51 -20.95 -11.65
C GLN A 76 13.75 -21.63 -11.07
N PHE A 77 14.78 -20.82 -10.78
CA PHE A 77 16.00 -21.29 -10.13
C PHE A 77 15.83 -21.35 -8.60
N LYS A 78 16.65 -22.18 -7.94
CA LYS A 78 16.80 -22.08 -6.48
C LYS A 78 17.57 -20.79 -6.17
N ASN A 79 17.05 -19.97 -5.27
CA ASN A 79 17.61 -18.66 -4.96
C ASN A 79 18.23 -18.65 -3.56
N PHE A 80 19.50 -18.28 -3.47
CA PHE A 80 20.22 -18.05 -2.21
C PHE A 80 20.88 -16.66 -2.21
N ILE A 81 20.24 -15.67 -2.83
CA ILE A 81 20.80 -14.30 -2.94
C ILE A 81 20.68 -13.55 -1.61
N GLY A 82 19.55 -13.68 -0.90
CA GLY A 82 19.28 -12.96 0.33
C GLY A 82 19.00 -11.47 0.06
N GLN A 83 19.74 -10.59 0.74
CA GLN A 83 19.55 -9.13 0.63
C GLN A 83 18.11 -8.67 0.98
N GLY A 84 17.52 -9.23 2.02
CA GLY A 84 16.18 -8.84 2.49
C GLY A 84 15.02 -9.63 1.86
N TYR A 85 15.31 -10.55 0.93
CA TYR A 85 14.32 -11.41 0.27
C TYR A 85 14.74 -12.87 0.41
N TYR A 86 13.87 -13.68 1.03
CA TYR A 86 14.17 -15.06 1.39
C TYR A 86 13.01 -15.97 0.99
N GLY A 87 13.30 -17.19 0.53
CA GLY A 87 12.27 -18.18 0.28
C GLY A 87 11.47 -18.48 1.55
N THR A 88 10.15 -18.62 1.40
CA THR A 88 9.24 -19.00 2.48
C THR A 88 8.11 -19.85 1.93
N HIS A 89 7.50 -20.66 2.80
CA HIS A 89 6.28 -21.39 2.49
C HIS A 89 5.07 -20.59 2.95
N THR A 90 4.29 -20.05 2.01
CA THR A 90 2.95 -19.55 2.32
C THR A 90 2.06 -20.74 2.71
N PRO A 91 1.55 -20.81 3.96
CA PRO A 91 0.69 -21.93 4.36
C PRO A 91 -0.57 -21.97 3.50
N SER A 92 -0.89 -23.13 2.93
CA SER A 92 -2.07 -23.35 2.06
C SER A 92 -3.39 -22.80 2.62
N PRO A 93 -3.73 -22.94 3.92
CA PRO A 93 -4.94 -22.32 4.46
C PRO A 93 -4.93 -20.79 4.43
N ILE A 94 -3.78 -20.13 4.54
CA ILE A 94 -3.64 -18.67 4.42
C ILE A 94 -3.73 -18.25 2.95
N LEU A 95 -3.02 -18.96 2.06
CA LEU A 95 -3.08 -18.73 0.62
C LEU A 95 -4.54 -18.73 0.13
N ARG A 96 -5.26 -19.82 0.42
CA ARG A 96 -6.63 -20.03 -0.08
C ARG A 96 -7.68 -19.15 0.59
N ASN A 97 -7.62 -19.00 1.91
CA ASN A 97 -8.72 -18.40 2.68
C ASN A 97 -8.49 -16.92 3.05
N LEU A 98 -7.33 -16.35 2.69
CA LEU A 98 -7.00 -14.93 2.87
C LEU A 98 -6.52 -14.30 1.55
N LEU A 99 -5.40 -14.75 0.97
CA LEU A 99 -4.83 -14.11 -0.23
C LEU A 99 -5.74 -14.29 -1.46
N GLU A 100 -6.34 -15.46 -1.64
CA GLU A 100 -7.26 -15.79 -2.74
C GLU A 100 -8.75 -15.58 -2.38
N ASN A 101 -9.04 -14.90 -1.27
CA ASN A 101 -10.40 -14.72 -0.77
C ASN A 101 -10.88 -13.25 -0.89
N PRO A 102 -11.89 -12.94 -1.72
CA PRO A 102 -12.35 -11.56 -1.93
C PRO A 102 -12.86 -10.87 -0.66
N ALA A 103 -13.34 -11.62 0.33
CA ALA A 103 -13.74 -11.06 1.63
C ALA A 103 -12.56 -10.37 2.37
N TRP A 104 -11.32 -10.71 2.03
CA TRP A 104 -10.11 -10.12 2.63
C TRP A 104 -9.46 -9.04 1.75
N TYR A 105 -9.46 -9.24 0.42
CA TYR A 105 -8.71 -8.34 -0.47
C TYR A 105 -9.54 -7.23 -1.10
N THR A 106 -10.86 -7.28 -1.11
CA THR A 106 -11.68 -6.28 -1.83
C THR A 106 -12.04 -5.04 -0.99
N ALA A 107 -12.11 -5.15 0.33
CA ALA A 107 -12.30 -3.99 1.20
C ALA A 107 -11.08 -3.05 1.15
N TYR A 108 -11.24 -1.80 1.58
CA TYR A 108 -10.13 -0.84 1.70
C TYR A 108 -9.84 -0.47 3.16
N THR A 109 -9.08 0.60 3.35
CA THR A 109 -8.68 1.14 4.66
C THR A 109 -9.86 1.13 5.64
N PRO A 110 -9.68 0.66 6.89
CA PRO A 110 -10.77 0.51 7.86
C PRO A 110 -11.23 1.85 8.45
N TYR A 111 -11.71 2.77 7.60
CA TYR A 111 -12.27 4.07 7.99
C TYR A 111 -13.55 3.93 8.81
N GLN A 112 -14.34 2.87 8.56
CA GLN A 112 -15.53 2.50 9.33
C GLN A 112 -15.19 1.33 10.26
N PRO A 113 -14.70 1.58 11.50
CA PRO A 113 -14.21 0.53 12.38
C PRO A 113 -15.27 -0.52 12.73
N GLU A 114 -16.53 -0.12 12.85
CA GLU A 114 -17.65 -0.98 13.25
C GLU A 114 -17.90 -2.13 12.27
N ILE A 115 -17.47 -1.99 11.01
CA ILE A 115 -17.59 -2.99 9.94
C ILE A 115 -16.22 -3.45 9.42
N SER A 116 -15.19 -3.30 10.26
CA SER A 116 -13.80 -3.58 9.91
C SER A 116 -13.01 -4.24 11.05
N GLN A 117 -13.70 -4.78 12.06
CA GLN A 117 -13.07 -5.32 13.26
C GLN A 117 -12.18 -6.54 12.97
N GLY A 118 -12.46 -7.29 11.90
CA GLY A 118 -11.68 -8.46 11.48
C GLY A 118 -10.27 -8.09 11.04
N ARG A 119 -10.15 -7.23 10.01
CA ARG A 119 -8.81 -6.77 9.56
C ARG A 119 -8.11 -5.86 10.56
N LEU A 120 -8.85 -5.11 11.38
CA LEU A 120 -8.25 -4.36 12.50
C LEU A 120 -7.64 -5.30 13.55
N GLU A 121 -8.28 -6.42 13.86
CA GLU A 121 -7.73 -7.44 14.77
C GLU A 121 -6.48 -8.10 14.18
N ALA A 122 -6.49 -8.45 12.88
CA ALA A 122 -5.32 -8.98 12.19
C ALA A 122 -4.14 -8.00 12.17
N LEU A 123 -4.40 -6.70 11.98
CA LEU A 123 -3.38 -5.66 12.06
C LEU A 123 -2.88 -5.43 13.50
N LEU A 124 -3.73 -5.56 14.51
CA LEU A 124 -3.30 -5.53 15.91
C LEU A 124 -2.41 -6.74 16.24
N ASN A 125 -2.73 -7.92 15.71
CA ASN A 125 -1.86 -9.09 15.80
C ASN A 125 -0.50 -8.82 15.14
N PHE A 126 -0.49 -8.18 13.96
CA PHE A 126 0.75 -7.75 13.31
C PHE A 126 1.56 -6.79 14.19
N GLN A 127 0.96 -5.73 14.72
CA GLN A 127 1.66 -4.79 15.62
C GLN A 127 2.23 -5.46 16.87
N THR A 128 1.49 -6.42 17.43
CA THR A 128 1.92 -7.23 18.58
C THR A 128 3.10 -8.12 18.22
N LEU A 129 3.00 -8.83 17.09
CA LEU A 129 4.08 -9.66 16.53
C LEU A 129 5.38 -8.85 16.39
N ILE A 130 5.29 -7.67 15.78
CA ILE A 130 6.45 -6.81 15.58
C ILE A 130 7.00 -6.29 16.91
N SER A 131 6.14 -5.81 17.81
CA SER A 131 6.57 -5.28 19.12
C SER A 131 7.28 -6.38 19.94
N ASP A 132 6.71 -7.58 20.01
CA ASP A 132 7.30 -8.74 20.71
C ASP A 132 8.65 -9.14 20.09
N LEU A 133 8.72 -9.33 18.77
CA LEU A 133 9.95 -9.82 18.14
C LEU A 133 11.06 -8.77 18.17
N THR A 134 10.75 -7.49 18.05
CA THR A 134 11.74 -6.41 18.08
C THR A 134 12.10 -5.92 19.48
N GLY A 135 11.32 -6.29 20.50
CA GLY A 135 11.44 -5.77 21.86
C GLY A 135 11.05 -4.29 21.98
N MET A 136 10.38 -3.73 20.97
CA MET A 136 9.90 -2.36 20.95
C MET A 136 8.52 -2.25 21.61
N GLN A 137 8.14 -1.03 21.99
CA GLN A 137 6.91 -0.80 22.76
C GLN A 137 5.68 -0.59 21.87
N ILE A 138 5.89 -0.13 20.63
CA ILE A 138 4.81 0.18 19.69
C ILE A 138 5.28 -0.02 18.26
N ALA A 139 4.39 -0.56 17.41
CA ALA A 139 4.63 -0.76 15.98
C ALA A 139 3.45 -0.24 15.15
N ASN A 140 3.71 0.15 13.92
CA ASN A 140 2.68 0.63 13.00
C ASN A 140 1.99 -0.52 12.23
N ALA A 141 0.94 -0.18 11.47
CA ALA A 141 0.16 -1.09 10.64
C ALA A 141 0.72 -1.19 9.20
N SER A 142 2.03 -1.38 9.12
CA SER A 142 2.90 -1.51 7.93
C SER A 142 3.37 -0.23 7.21
N LEU A 143 4.50 -0.38 6.51
CA LEU A 143 5.05 0.51 5.48
C LEU A 143 5.22 -0.27 4.16
N LEU A 144 5.78 0.38 3.14
CA LEU A 144 5.80 -0.09 1.75
C LEU A 144 6.85 -1.18 1.46
N ASP A 145 8.09 -0.97 1.91
CA ASP A 145 9.22 -1.91 1.81
C ASP A 145 10.33 -1.52 2.83
N GLU A 146 11.35 -2.36 3.01
CA GLU A 146 12.41 -2.11 4.00
C GLU A 146 13.19 -0.82 3.74
N ALA A 147 13.49 -0.53 2.47
CA ALA A 147 14.30 0.62 2.09
C ALA A 147 13.56 1.95 2.33
N THR A 148 12.25 1.99 2.04
CA THR A 148 11.40 3.13 2.37
C THR A 148 11.18 3.26 3.88
N ALA A 149 11.08 2.14 4.63
CA ALA A 149 11.02 2.17 6.09
C ALA A 149 12.32 2.74 6.72
N ALA A 150 13.48 2.41 6.16
CA ALA A 150 14.76 3.01 6.55
C ALA A 150 14.81 4.52 6.26
N ALA A 151 14.29 4.95 5.11
CA ALA A 151 14.18 6.36 4.75
C ALA A 151 13.22 7.13 5.70
N GLU A 152 12.13 6.50 6.12
CA GLU A 152 11.25 7.03 7.17
C GLU A 152 11.97 7.12 8.52
N ALA A 153 12.77 6.11 8.90
CA ALA A 153 13.55 6.14 10.13
C ALA A 153 14.57 7.29 10.18
N MET A 154 15.20 7.60 9.04
CA MET A 154 16.10 8.76 8.93
C MET A 154 15.37 10.07 9.25
N THR A 155 14.24 10.35 8.60
CA THR A 155 13.50 11.60 8.85
C THR A 155 12.86 11.64 10.24
N PHE A 156 12.41 10.50 10.74
CA PHE A 156 11.94 10.31 12.11
C PHE A 156 13.03 10.65 13.13
N CYS A 157 14.24 10.12 12.94
CA CYS A 157 15.39 10.44 13.78
C CYS A 157 15.74 11.94 13.72
N LYS A 158 15.69 12.56 12.53
CA LYS A 158 15.94 14.00 12.38
C LYS A 158 14.96 14.86 13.18
N ARG A 159 13.67 14.51 13.17
CA ARG A 159 12.63 15.23 13.94
C ARG A 159 12.88 15.12 15.45
N LEU A 160 13.22 13.93 15.94
CA LEU A 160 13.25 13.62 17.38
C LEU A 160 14.62 13.79 18.04
N SER A 161 15.71 13.68 17.29
CA SER A 161 17.08 13.78 17.82
C SER A 161 17.29 15.09 18.57
N LYS A 162 18.00 15.03 19.70
CA LYS A 162 18.35 16.22 20.49
C LYS A 162 19.65 16.86 19.99
N ASN A 163 20.43 16.16 19.16
CA ASN A 163 21.57 16.73 18.46
C ASN A 163 21.13 17.59 17.26
N LYS A 164 20.55 18.76 17.56
CA LYS A 164 19.98 19.66 16.54
C LYS A 164 21.04 20.34 15.64
N ALA A 165 22.30 20.35 16.07
CA ALA A 165 23.41 20.91 15.28
C ALA A 165 23.88 19.95 14.18
N ALA A 166 23.64 18.64 14.34
CA ALA A 166 24.04 17.65 13.36
C ALA A 166 23.12 17.61 12.13
N ASN A 167 23.76 17.51 10.96
CA ASN A 167 23.06 17.32 9.69
C ASN A 167 23.35 15.98 9.00
N THR A 168 24.31 15.23 9.52
CA THR A 168 24.72 13.94 8.97
C THR A 168 23.94 12.79 9.61
N PHE A 169 23.51 11.84 8.78
CA PHE A 169 22.98 10.55 9.19
C PHE A 169 24.00 9.48 8.85
N PHE A 170 24.46 8.75 9.86
CA PHE A 170 25.38 7.64 9.64
C PHE A 170 24.62 6.41 9.13
N VAL A 171 25.19 5.71 8.16
CA VAL A 171 24.63 4.46 7.66
C VAL A 171 25.72 3.42 7.62
N SER A 172 25.48 2.29 8.28
CA SER A 172 26.41 1.16 8.24
C SER A 172 26.59 0.67 6.80
N GLN A 173 27.83 0.43 6.40
CA GLN A 173 28.18 -0.23 5.14
C GLN A 173 27.59 -1.66 5.05
N HIS A 174 27.16 -2.23 6.18
CA HIS A 174 26.56 -3.55 6.26
C HIS A 174 25.05 -3.56 6.03
N CYS A 175 24.41 -2.41 5.79
CA CYS A 175 23.03 -2.36 5.29
C CYS A 175 22.91 -2.96 3.88
N HIS A 176 21.71 -3.37 3.50
CA HIS A 176 21.46 -3.85 2.14
C HIS A 176 21.70 -2.72 1.10
N PRO A 177 22.31 -3.01 -0.07
CA PRO A 177 22.61 -1.98 -1.08
C PRO A 177 21.39 -1.17 -1.53
N GLN A 178 20.25 -1.83 -1.76
CA GLN A 178 19.01 -1.14 -2.15
C GLN A 178 18.45 -0.21 -1.05
N THR A 179 18.73 -0.51 0.22
CA THR A 179 18.38 0.37 1.34
C THR A 179 19.18 1.67 1.26
N LEU A 180 20.46 1.59 0.89
CA LEU A 180 21.31 2.77 0.67
C LEU A 180 20.85 3.61 -0.52
N ASP A 181 20.44 2.98 -1.63
CA ASP A 181 19.96 3.66 -2.83
C ASP A 181 18.74 4.54 -2.54
N VAL A 182 17.75 4.00 -1.82
CA VAL A 182 16.55 4.76 -1.43
C VAL A 182 16.84 5.82 -0.38
N LEU A 183 17.72 5.53 0.59
CA LEU A 183 18.14 6.50 1.61
C LEU A 183 18.78 7.74 0.98
N ARG A 184 19.74 7.55 0.05
CA ARG A 184 20.39 8.65 -0.68
C ARG A 184 19.38 9.49 -1.43
N THR A 185 18.44 8.81 -2.11
CA THR A 185 17.37 9.47 -2.86
C THR A 185 16.45 10.29 -1.95
N ARG A 186 16.13 9.79 -0.74
CA ARG A 186 15.32 10.54 0.24
C ARG A 186 16.07 11.70 0.88
N ALA A 187 17.36 11.53 1.14
CA ALA A 187 18.18 12.48 1.88
C ALA A 187 18.50 13.74 1.05
N GLU A 188 18.83 13.56 -0.22
CA GLU A 188 19.31 14.61 -1.12
C GLU A 188 18.36 15.84 -1.22
N PRO A 189 17.06 15.70 -1.51
CA PRO A 189 16.17 16.86 -1.62
C PRO A 189 15.91 17.55 -0.26
N LEU A 190 16.15 16.84 0.84
CA LEU A 190 16.01 17.38 2.20
C LEU A 190 17.32 18.03 2.70
N GLY A 191 18.38 18.00 1.90
CA GLY A 191 19.70 18.49 2.28
C GLY A 191 20.29 17.73 3.47
N ILE A 192 19.99 16.44 3.61
CA ILE A 192 20.55 15.57 4.66
C ILE A 192 21.82 14.91 4.14
N ASP A 193 22.91 15.01 4.89
CA ASP A 193 24.18 14.36 4.53
C ASP A 193 24.14 12.89 4.95
N ILE A 194 24.51 11.99 4.04
CA ILE A 194 24.62 10.55 4.32
C ILE A 194 26.09 10.16 4.37
N GLU A 195 26.54 9.65 5.52
CA GLU A 195 27.87 9.07 5.66
C GLU A 195 27.75 7.54 5.73
N VAL A 196 28.22 6.85 4.69
CA VAL A 196 28.30 5.39 4.69
C VAL A 196 29.68 4.97 5.17
N GLY A 197 29.74 4.13 6.21
CA GLY A 197 31.03 3.69 6.76
C GLY A 197 30.95 2.43 7.62
N ASP A 198 32.11 2.00 8.10
CA ASP A 198 32.24 0.91 9.06
C ASP A 198 31.91 1.41 10.47
N GLU A 199 30.80 0.95 11.01
CA GLU A 199 30.31 1.34 12.33
C GLU A 199 31.25 0.95 13.48
N ALA A 200 32.13 -0.04 13.28
CA ALA A 200 33.11 -0.43 14.30
C ALA A 200 34.16 0.67 14.55
N THR A 201 34.38 1.54 13.56
CA THR A 201 35.40 2.61 13.61
C THR A 201 34.89 3.89 14.30
N ILE A 202 33.58 3.99 14.56
CA ILE A 202 32.96 5.19 15.13
C ILE A 202 33.37 5.38 16.59
N THR A 203 34.32 6.28 16.83
CA THR A 203 34.78 6.63 18.20
C THR A 203 34.11 7.88 18.75
N ASP A 204 33.63 8.77 17.88
CA ASP A 204 32.84 9.95 18.20
C ASP A 204 31.60 10.00 17.29
N ALA A 205 30.43 10.17 17.89
CA ALA A 205 29.14 10.25 17.19
C ALA A 205 28.57 11.68 17.15
N SER A 206 29.32 12.69 17.61
CA SER A 206 28.87 14.09 17.72
C SER A 206 28.41 14.71 16.40
N ALA A 207 28.94 14.24 15.27
CA ALA A 207 28.57 14.70 13.93
C ALA A 207 27.19 14.24 13.46
N TYR A 208 26.60 13.23 14.11
CA TYR A 208 25.40 12.56 13.62
C TYR A 208 24.16 12.90 14.43
N PHE A 209 23.03 13.07 13.76
CA PHE A 209 21.74 13.16 14.44
C PHE A 209 21.11 11.78 14.65
N GLY A 210 21.55 10.78 13.88
CA GLY A 210 21.19 9.39 14.06
C GLY A 210 21.99 8.44 13.18
N ALA A 211 21.72 7.14 13.35
CA ALA A 211 22.35 6.06 12.59
C ALA A 211 21.34 5.01 12.12
N LEU A 212 21.64 4.37 10.99
CA LEU A 212 21.03 3.11 10.58
C LEU A 212 22.06 1.97 10.60
N LEU A 213 21.71 0.89 11.29
CA LEU A 213 22.45 -0.36 11.38
C LEU A 213 21.62 -1.52 10.80
N GLN A 214 22.26 -2.64 10.46
CA GLN A 214 21.58 -3.87 10.01
C GLN A 214 21.87 -5.04 10.95
N TYR A 215 20.86 -5.86 11.25
CA TYR A 215 20.96 -6.98 12.21
C TYR A 215 20.08 -8.19 11.85
N PRO A 216 20.64 -9.30 11.34
CA PRO A 216 22.04 -9.50 10.96
C PRO A 216 22.48 -8.58 9.81
N ALA A 217 23.78 -8.38 9.68
CA ALA A 217 24.37 -7.61 8.60
C ALA A 217 24.08 -8.23 7.23
N SER A 218 24.14 -7.42 6.16
CA SER A 218 23.89 -7.89 4.80
C SER A 218 24.86 -8.99 4.35
N ASN A 219 26.07 -9.04 4.90
CA ASN A 219 27.08 -10.07 4.62
C ASN A 219 26.92 -11.33 5.51
N GLY A 220 25.99 -11.31 6.48
CA GLY A 220 25.68 -12.39 7.41
C GLY A 220 26.23 -12.21 8.83
N ASP A 221 27.10 -11.23 9.08
CA ASP A 221 27.66 -11.01 10.43
C ASP A 221 26.60 -10.66 11.47
N ILE A 222 26.84 -11.10 12.70
CA ILE A 222 26.05 -10.73 13.88
C ILE A 222 26.95 -9.95 14.83
N PHE A 223 26.67 -8.65 14.93
CA PHE A 223 27.41 -7.72 15.80
C PHE A 223 26.69 -7.49 17.14
N ASP A 224 27.45 -7.23 18.20
CA ASP A 224 26.92 -6.67 19.45
C ASP A 224 26.97 -5.14 19.38
N TYR A 225 25.81 -4.52 19.17
CA TYR A 225 25.72 -3.06 18.99
C TYR A 225 25.55 -2.28 20.30
N ARG A 226 25.50 -2.91 21.49
CA ARG A 226 25.23 -2.20 22.76
C ARG A 226 26.12 -0.98 22.97
N ALA A 227 27.44 -1.18 22.86
CA ALA A 227 28.42 -0.11 23.04
C ALA A 227 28.37 0.96 21.94
N LEU A 228 27.92 0.60 20.72
CA LEU A 228 27.74 1.56 19.64
C LEU A 228 26.50 2.43 19.88
N VAL A 229 25.38 1.81 20.28
CA VAL A 229 24.14 2.52 20.63
C VAL A 229 24.39 3.54 21.75
N GLU A 230 25.09 3.12 22.81
CA GLU A 230 25.47 4.03 23.91
C GLU A 230 26.28 5.25 23.45
N ARG A 231 27.20 5.07 22.48
CA ARG A 231 27.98 6.17 21.89
C ARG A 231 27.09 7.18 21.15
N PHE A 232 26.16 6.72 20.33
CA PHE A 232 25.21 7.61 19.65
C PHE A 232 24.29 8.33 20.65
N HIS A 233 23.80 7.62 21.68
CA HIS A 233 22.98 8.24 22.73
C HIS A 233 23.74 9.28 23.54
N ALA A 234 25.02 9.05 23.86
CA ALA A 234 25.87 10.04 24.52
C ALA A 234 26.05 11.32 23.68
N ALA A 235 26.00 11.19 22.35
CA ALA A 235 25.99 12.31 21.41
C ALA A 235 24.59 12.92 21.18
N ASN A 236 23.55 12.50 21.93
CA ASN A 236 22.16 12.92 21.76
C ASN A 236 21.54 12.56 20.39
N ALA A 237 22.09 11.55 19.71
CA ALA A 237 21.61 10.98 18.47
C ALA A 237 20.71 9.75 18.71
N LEU A 238 19.97 9.31 17.69
CA LEU A 238 19.07 8.14 17.76
C LEU A 238 19.56 7.00 16.85
N VAL A 239 19.30 5.76 17.23
CA VAL A 239 19.74 4.58 16.44
C VAL A 239 18.55 3.79 15.93
N ALA A 240 18.49 3.63 14.60
CA ALA A 240 17.58 2.73 13.91
C ALA A 240 18.30 1.44 13.50
N VAL A 241 17.61 0.31 13.58
CA VAL A 241 18.14 -1.00 13.21
C VAL A 241 17.18 -1.70 12.24
N ALA A 242 17.66 -1.98 11.03
CA ALA A 242 17.00 -2.86 10.09
C ALA A 242 17.24 -4.32 10.52
N ALA A 243 16.20 -5.05 10.92
CA ALA A 243 16.34 -6.38 11.52
C ALA A 243 15.43 -7.46 10.90
N ASP A 244 15.94 -8.68 10.83
CA ASP A 244 15.21 -9.83 10.28
C ASP A 244 14.35 -10.52 11.35
N LEU A 245 13.02 -10.57 11.16
CA LEU A 245 12.10 -11.12 12.16
C LEU A 245 12.33 -12.60 12.49
N LEU A 246 12.77 -13.42 11.52
CA LEU A 246 13.05 -14.83 11.79
C LEU A 246 14.31 -14.98 12.62
N ALA A 247 15.36 -14.20 12.33
CA ALA A 247 16.58 -14.16 13.13
C ALA A 247 16.28 -13.71 14.58
N LEU A 248 15.39 -12.74 14.76
CA LEU A 248 14.98 -12.23 16.08
C LEU A 248 14.21 -13.25 16.94
N THR A 249 13.80 -14.40 16.39
CA THR A 249 13.28 -15.49 17.23
C THR A 249 14.38 -16.13 18.09
N LEU A 250 15.65 -16.06 17.64
CA LEU A 250 16.80 -16.67 18.32
C LEU A 250 17.78 -15.64 18.89
N LEU A 251 17.78 -14.41 18.38
CA LEU A 251 18.72 -13.35 18.73
C LEU A 251 18.12 -12.31 19.68
N THR A 252 18.96 -11.74 20.54
CA THR A 252 18.61 -10.58 21.38
C THR A 252 18.09 -9.47 20.47
N PRO A 253 16.85 -9.00 20.65
CA PRO A 253 16.23 -8.07 19.74
C PRO A 253 16.66 -6.61 19.96
N PRO A 254 16.48 -5.72 18.97
CA PRO A 254 16.96 -4.34 19.04
C PRO A 254 16.54 -3.54 20.27
N GLY A 255 15.31 -3.74 20.76
CA GLY A 255 14.83 -3.07 21.97
C GLY A 255 15.63 -3.41 23.22
N GLU A 256 16.19 -4.62 23.31
CA GLU A 256 16.96 -5.09 24.48
C GLU A 256 18.41 -4.57 24.50
N PHE A 257 18.96 -4.16 23.36
CA PHE A 257 20.26 -3.50 23.29
C PHE A 257 20.17 -1.98 23.07
N GLY A 258 18.97 -1.42 23.26
CA GLY A 258 18.77 0.02 23.39
C GLY A 258 18.49 0.78 22.10
N ALA A 259 18.22 0.12 20.97
CA ALA A 259 17.81 0.83 19.75
C ALA A 259 16.56 1.69 19.98
N ASP A 260 16.39 2.74 19.16
CA ASP A 260 15.24 3.65 19.22
C ASP A 260 14.17 3.30 18.19
N VAL A 261 14.60 2.71 17.07
CA VAL A 261 13.72 2.23 15.99
C VAL A 261 14.19 0.85 15.55
N ALA A 262 13.24 -0.06 15.35
CA ALA A 262 13.44 -1.32 14.64
C ALA A 262 12.56 -1.32 13.39
N LEU A 263 13.12 -1.71 12.26
CA LEU A 263 12.43 -1.75 10.98
C LEU A 263 12.89 -2.95 10.15
N GLY A 264 12.17 -3.30 9.09
CA GLY A 264 12.57 -4.37 8.19
C GLY A 264 11.40 -4.91 7.37
N SER A 265 11.65 -5.97 6.62
CA SER A 265 10.61 -6.69 5.88
C SER A 265 9.97 -7.81 6.72
N ALA A 266 8.65 -7.96 6.65
CA ALA A 266 7.93 -9.13 7.15
C ALA A 266 7.74 -10.23 6.09
N GLN A 267 8.39 -10.12 4.92
CA GLN A 267 8.20 -11.00 3.76
C GLN A 267 8.33 -12.49 4.09
N ARG A 268 9.41 -12.87 4.78
CA ARG A 268 9.73 -14.28 5.04
C ARG A 268 8.79 -14.97 6.04
N PHE A 269 7.75 -14.26 6.51
CA PHE A 269 6.64 -14.84 7.25
C PHE A 269 5.49 -15.15 6.28
N GLY A 270 5.73 -16.09 5.38
CA GLY A 270 4.70 -16.66 4.51
C GLY A 270 4.25 -15.79 3.34
N VAL A 271 4.94 -14.71 2.99
CA VAL A 271 4.63 -13.90 1.80
C VAL A 271 5.59 -14.26 0.65
N PRO A 272 5.13 -14.55 -0.57
CA PRO A 272 6.00 -14.93 -1.69
C PRO A 272 7.04 -13.84 -2.05
N LEU A 273 8.16 -14.22 -2.68
CA LEU A 273 9.22 -13.29 -3.11
C LEU A 273 8.71 -12.18 -4.05
N GLY A 274 7.77 -12.53 -4.93
CA GLY A 274 7.01 -11.61 -5.78
C GLY A 274 7.83 -10.74 -6.74
N PHE A 275 9.06 -11.14 -7.06
CA PHE A 275 10.02 -10.35 -7.85
C PHE A 275 10.16 -8.91 -7.31
N GLY A 276 10.07 -8.75 -5.99
CA GLY A 276 10.22 -7.48 -5.28
C GLY A 276 9.10 -7.15 -4.30
N GLY A 277 7.89 -7.68 -4.52
CA GLY A 277 6.76 -7.42 -3.64
C GLY A 277 5.42 -7.87 -4.23
N PRO A 278 4.31 -7.61 -3.52
CA PRO A 278 4.23 -6.73 -2.36
C PRO A 278 4.61 -7.42 -1.04
N HIS A 279 5.23 -6.68 -0.13
CA HIS A 279 5.59 -7.13 1.21
C HIS A 279 5.32 -6.04 2.23
N ALA A 280 4.78 -6.39 3.40
CA ALA A 280 4.67 -5.44 4.50
C ALA A 280 6.03 -5.20 5.13
N ALA A 281 6.51 -3.96 5.06
CA ALA A 281 7.58 -3.53 5.94
C ALA A 281 7.01 -3.16 7.30
N TYR A 282 7.79 -3.39 8.35
CA TYR A 282 7.43 -3.02 9.71
C TYR A 282 8.25 -1.82 10.18
N PHE A 283 7.67 -1.04 11.10
CA PHE A 283 8.35 0.04 11.80
C PHE A 283 7.87 0.04 13.26
N ALA A 284 8.82 -0.11 14.18
CA ALA A 284 8.57 -0.13 15.61
C ALA A 284 9.53 0.79 16.37
N THR A 285 9.07 1.35 17.47
CA THR A 285 9.82 2.35 18.24
C THR A 285 9.38 2.38 19.71
N ARG A 286 9.94 3.33 20.47
CA ARG A 286 9.55 3.62 21.86
C ARG A 286 8.19 4.32 21.90
N ASP A 287 7.38 4.03 22.91
CA ASP A 287 6.05 4.64 23.09
C ASP A 287 6.14 6.18 23.17
N ALA A 288 7.23 6.71 23.77
CA ALA A 288 7.49 8.14 23.85
C ALA A 288 7.50 8.86 22.49
N PHE A 289 7.72 8.15 21.38
CA PHE A 289 7.84 8.71 20.04
C PHE A 289 6.61 8.47 19.14
N LYS A 290 5.53 7.89 19.68
CA LYS A 290 4.31 7.54 18.92
C LYS A 290 3.66 8.67 18.12
N ARG A 291 3.86 9.93 18.53
CA ARG A 291 3.33 11.11 17.83
C ARG A 291 3.99 11.40 16.49
N ASP A 292 5.19 10.86 16.26
CA ASP A 292 5.98 11.08 15.05
C ASP A 292 6.03 9.86 14.13
N MET A 293 5.37 8.77 14.53
CA MET A 293 5.34 7.50 13.80
C MET A 293 4.72 7.67 12.40
N PRO A 294 5.35 7.10 11.35
CA PRO A 294 4.80 7.10 10.00
C PRO A 294 3.69 6.06 9.85
N GLY A 295 2.71 6.36 8.99
CA GLY A 295 1.64 5.44 8.62
C GLY A 295 0.58 5.22 9.70
N ARG A 296 -0.31 4.26 9.40
CA ARG A 296 -1.45 3.88 10.24
C ARG A 296 -1.01 3.16 11.51
N LEU A 297 -1.86 3.24 12.53
CA LEU A 297 -1.68 2.57 13.81
C LEU A 297 -3.06 2.09 14.27
N VAL A 298 -3.22 0.81 14.58
CA VAL A 298 -4.43 0.28 15.20
C VAL A 298 -4.32 0.48 16.71
N GLY A 299 -5.42 0.91 17.34
CA GLY A 299 -5.55 1.01 18.78
C GLY A 299 -6.88 0.47 19.27
N MET A 300 -6.89 0.00 20.51
CA MET A 300 -8.12 -0.34 21.22
C MET A 300 -8.86 0.91 21.68
N SER A 301 -10.18 0.77 21.72
CA SER A 301 -11.13 1.72 22.31
C SER A 301 -12.32 0.93 22.88
N VAL A 302 -13.41 1.63 23.16
CA VAL A 302 -14.70 1.06 23.53
C VAL A 302 -15.79 1.50 22.56
N ASP A 303 -16.83 0.68 22.42
CA ASP A 303 -18.06 1.07 21.75
C ASP A 303 -19.04 1.79 22.70
N ARG A 304 -20.18 2.26 22.17
CA ARG A 304 -21.23 2.94 22.96
C ARG A 304 -21.84 2.11 24.09
N PHE A 305 -21.59 0.80 24.13
CA PHE A 305 -22.01 -0.11 25.20
C PHE A 305 -20.87 -0.40 26.20
N GLY A 306 -19.73 0.28 26.07
CA GLY A 306 -18.55 0.06 26.89
C GLY A 306 -17.74 -1.19 26.50
N LYS A 307 -18.02 -1.83 25.37
CA LYS A 307 -17.33 -3.06 24.97
C LYS A 307 -16.05 -2.76 24.20
N PRO A 308 -15.00 -3.59 24.32
CA PRO A 308 -13.78 -3.41 23.53
C PRO A 308 -14.06 -3.37 22.03
N ALA A 309 -13.50 -2.36 21.35
CA ALA A 309 -13.58 -2.20 19.91
C ALA A 309 -12.27 -1.61 19.36
N LEU A 310 -11.90 -1.98 18.14
CA LEU A 310 -10.66 -1.53 17.50
C LEU A 310 -10.92 -0.35 16.55
N ARG A 311 -9.94 0.55 16.40
CA ARG A 311 -9.93 1.62 15.40
C ARG A 311 -8.53 1.96 14.93
N LEU A 312 -8.41 2.75 13.86
CA LEU A 312 -7.17 3.46 13.54
C LEU A 312 -6.96 4.60 14.54
N ALA A 313 -5.88 4.59 15.31
CA ALA A 313 -5.58 5.56 16.37
C ALA A 313 -4.62 6.68 15.91
N MET A 314 -4.69 7.83 16.59
CA MET A 314 -3.76 8.94 16.38
C MET A 314 -3.70 9.42 14.91
N GLN A 315 -4.84 9.42 14.22
CA GLN A 315 -4.94 9.72 12.77
C GLN A 315 -4.49 11.13 12.40
N THR A 316 -4.42 12.05 13.36
CA THR A 316 -3.92 13.42 13.14
C THR A 316 -2.47 13.48 12.68
N ARG A 317 -1.70 12.39 12.72
CA ARG A 317 -0.36 12.28 12.15
C ARG A 317 -0.36 12.17 10.62
N GLU A 318 -1.46 11.68 10.05
CA GLU A 318 -1.53 11.22 8.66
C GLU A 318 -1.88 12.37 7.70
N GLN A 319 -1.54 12.14 6.42
CA GLN A 319 -1.64 13.12 5.33
C GLN A 319 -3.04 13.74 5.16
N HIS A 320 -4.11 12.96 5.39
CA HIS A 320 -5.48 13.41 5.15
C HIS A 320 -5.96 14.47 6.16
N ILE A 321 -5.27 14.60 7.31
CA ILE A 321 -5.52 15.65 8.32
C ILE A 321 -4.42 16.71 8.28
N ARG A 322 -3.15 16.29 8.29
CA ARG A 322 -2.02 17.21 8.51
C ARG A 322 -1.33 17.72 7.25
N ARG A 323 -1.66 17.21 6.06
CA ARG A 323 -1.13 17.69 4.76
C ARG A 323 0.40 17.81 4.79
N GLU A 324 0.98 18.96 4.48
CA GLU A 324 2.44 19.21 4.49
C GLU A 324 3.11 18.99 5.86
N LYS A 325 2.34 18.97 6.96
CA LYS A 325 2.84 18.75 8.33
C LYS A 325 2.69 17.29 8.80
N ALA A 326 2.25 16.39 7.91
CA ALA A 326 2.13 14.99 8.22
C ALA A 326 3.50 14.35 8.51
N THR A 327 3.51 13.22 9.21
CA THR A 327 4.77 12.52 9.54
C THR A 327 5.40 11.83 8.33
N SER A 328 4.59 11.56 7.30
CA SER A 328 4.95 10.94 6.03
C SER A 328 3.85 11.22 4.99
N ASN A 329 4.15 11.04 3.70
CA ASN A 329 3.16 11.10 2.62
C ASN A 329 2.40 9.78 2.42
N ILE A 330 2.74 8.71 3.15
CA ILE A 330 2.14 7.38 2.96
C ILE A 330 0.61 7.41 3.14
N CYS A 331 -0.11 6.77 2.21
CA CYS A 331 -1.56 6.59 2.25
C CYS A 331 -1.90 5.10 2.10
N THR A 332 -1.90 4.54 0.89
CA THR A 332 -1.93 3.08 0.70
C THR A 332 -0.64 2.48 1.27
N ALA A 333 -0.74 1.38 2.03
CA ALA A 333 0.39 0.68 2.63
C ALA A 333 0.40 -0.78 2.14
N GLN A 334 0.56 -1.77 3.05
CA GLN A 334 0.68 -3.19 2.70
C GLN A 334 -0.16 -4.08 3.63
N VAL A 335 -1.40 -3.66 3.92
CA VAL A 335 -2.29 -4.28 4.93
C VAL A 335 -2.54 -5.77 4.68
N LEU A 336 -2.86 -6.17 3.45
CA LEU A 336 -3.12 -7.58 3.14
C LEU A 336 -1.91 -8.46 3.49
N LEU A 337 -0.69 -7.97 3.24
CA LEU A 337 0.54 -8.72 3.46
C LEU A 337 0.95 -8.70 4.94
N ALA A 338 0.65 -7.62 5.66
CA ALA A 338 0.76 -7.57 7.12
C ALA A 338 -0.19 -8.60 7.77
N ASN A 339 -1.40 -8.74 7.24
CA ASN A 339 -2.35 -9.76 7.69
C ASN A 339 -1.81 -11.17 7.42
N ILE A 340 -1.24 -11.45 6.23
CA ILE A 340 -0.58 -12.75 5.94
C ILE A 340 0.53 -13.04 6.95
N ALA A 341 1.45 -12.09 7.19
CA ALA A 341 2.55 -12.27 8.14
C ALA A 341 2.04 -12.49 9.58
N SER A 342 0.97 -11.79 9.98
CA SER A 342 0.34 -12.00 11.28
C SER A 342 -0.26 -13.40 11.40
N MET A 343 -0.94 -13.90 10.35
CA MET A 343 -1.58 -15.21 10.34
C MET A 343 -0.55 -16.34 10.25
N TYR A 344 0.58 -16.10 9.59
CA TYR A 344 1.73 -17.00 9.60
C TYR A 344 2.24 -17.19 11.04
N ALA A 345 2.45 -16.09 11.77
CA ALA A 345 2.86 -16.17 13.18
C ALA A 345 1.79 -16.78 14.08
N VAL A 346 0.50 -16.52 13.84
CA VAL A 346 -0.61 -17.16 14.57
C VAL A 346 -0.64 -18.67 14.34
N TYR A 347 -0.38 -19.11 13.11
CA TYR A 347 -0.43 -20.53 12.76
C TYR A 347 0.74 -21.33 13.31
N HIS A 348 1.95 -20.78 13.21
CA HIS A 348 3.16 -21.45 13.70
C HIS A 348 3.36 -21.28 15.21
N GLY A 349 2.91 -20.16 15.79
CA GLY A 349 3.17 -19.78 17.17
C GLY A 349 4.66 -19.60 17.49
N PRO A 350 4.99 -19.27 18.75
CA PRO A 350 6.38 -19.05 19.16
C PRO A 350 7.27 -20.28 18.93
N LYS A 351 6.73 -21.48 19.18
CA LYS A 351 7.46 -22.74 19.02
C LYS A 351 7.78 -23.03 17.54
N GLY A 352 6.78 -22.96 16.66
CA GLY A 352 6.98 -23.26 15.24
C GLY A 352 7.93 -22.27 14.57
N LEU A 353 7.83 -20.98 14.89
CA LEU A 353 8.77 -19.96 14.39
C LEU A 353 10.21 -20.22 14.86
N THR A 354 10.37 -20.60 16.13
CA THR A 354 11.69 -20.96 16.69
C THR A 354 12.26 -22.20 15.99
N GLU A 355 11.44 -23.22 15.74
CA GLU A 355 11.85 -24.44 15.02
C GLU A 355 12.27 -24.15 13.58
N ILE A 356 11.53 -23.28 12.88
CA ILE A 356 11.88 -22.82 11.52
C ILE A 356 13.24 -22.11 11.56
N ALA A 357 13.43 -21.14 12.47
CA ALA A 357 14.68 -20.40 12.58
C ALA A 357 15.87 -21.30 12.94
N GLN A 358 15.69 -22.24 13.88
CA GLN A 358 16.72 -23.20 14.27
C GLN A 358 17.10 -24.12 13.12
N ARG A 359 16.12 -24.56 12.31
CA ARG A 359 16.37 -25.40 11.13
C ARG A 359 17.17 -24.64 10.07
N VAL A 360 16.78 -23.40 9.75
CA VAL A 360 17.53 -22.55 8.81
C VAL A 360 18.97 -22.32 9.30
N HIS A 361 19.13 -21.97 10.58
CA HIS A 361 20.46 -21.78 11.16
C HIS A 361 21.29 -23.07 11.14
N SER A 362 20.69 -24.21 11.46
CA SER A 362 21.39 -25.51 11.48
C SER A 362 21.88 -25.91 10.09
N PHE A 363 21.06 -25.74 9.04
CA PHE A 363 21.52 -25.98 7.68
C PHE A 363 22.63 -25.02 7.26
N THR A 364 22.58 -23.78 7.71
CA THR A 364 23.64 -22.79 7.43
C THR A 364 24.95 -23.18 8.13
N ALA A 365 24.88 -23.64 9.38
CA ALA A 365 26.04 -24.14 10.12
C ALA A 365 26.63 -25.42 9.50
N ILE A 366 25.77 -26.34 9.02
CA ILE A 366 26.18 -27.54 8.27
C ILE A 366 26.93 -27.13 7.00
N LEU A 367 26.34 -26.22 6.22
CA LEU A 367 26.93 -25.73 4.98
C LEU A 367 28.28 -25.07 5.25
N ALA A 368 28.37 -24.18 6.23
CA ALA A 368 29.62 -23.53 6.62
C ALA A 368 30.72 -24.54 7.04
N LEU A 369 30.37 -25.56 7.81
CA LEU A 369 31.31 -26.62 8.21
C LEU A 369 31.78 -27.43 7.00
N GLY A 370 30.87 -27.80 6.10
CA GLY A 370 31.19 -28.52 4.86
C GLY A 370 32.10 -27.71 3.94
N LEU A 371 31.79 -26.42 3.73
CA LEU A 371 32.62 -25.49 2.96
C LEU A 371 34.05 -25.37 3.55
N THR A 372 34.15 -25.27 4.88
CA THR A 372 35.45 -25.22 5.58
C THR A 372 36.23 -26.51 5.36
N LYS A 373 35.59 -27.69 5.45
CA LYS A 373 36.24 -28.99 5.18
C LYS A 373 36.70 -29.14 3.72
N LEU A 374 36.02 -28.48 2.79
CA LEU A 374 36.40 -28.42 1.36
C LEU A 374 37.50 -27.38 1.09
N GLY A 375 37.96 -26.64 2.11
CA GLY A 375 39.04 -25.67 2.01
C GLY A 375 38.61 -24.24 1.63
N HIS A 376 37.31 -23.94 1.66
CA HIS A 376 36.80 -22.58 1.43
C HIS A 376 36.80 -21.74 2.70
N SER A 377 37.08 -20.44 2.55
CA SER A 377 37.09 -19.49 3.67
C SER A 377 35.73 -18.84 3.85
N VAL A 378 34.97 -19.30 4.84
CA VAL A 378 33.79 -18.59 5.36
C VAL A 378 34.27 -17.44 6.23
N GLU A 379 33.93 -16.20 5.87
CA GLU A 379 34.50 -15.00 6.53
C GLU A 379 33.87 -14.72 7.91
N GLN A 380 32.59 -15.04 8.08
CA GLN A 380 31.84 -14.78 9.30
C GLN A 380 32.17 -15.83 10.37
N GLN A 381 32.46 -15.35 11.59
CA GLN A 381 32.51 -16.22 12.77
C GLN A 381 31.09 -16.53 13.29
N HIS A 382 30.21 -15.53 13.23
CA HIS A 382 28.86 -15.57 13.76
C HIS A 382 27.86 -15.15 12.69
N PHE A 383 26.87 -16.01 12.44
CA PHE A 383 25.87 -15.80 11.40
C PHE A 383 24.57 -16.51 11.73
N PHE A 384 23.46 -16.01 11.16
CA PHE A 384 22.16 -16.66 11.23
C PHE A 384 21.98 -17.62 10.04
N ASP A 385 21.73 -17.06 8.85
CA ASP A 385 21.37 -17.80 7.63
C ASP A 385 22.23 -17.45 6.40
N THR A 386 23.14 -16.49 6.54
CA THR A 386 23.86 -15.87 5.43
C THR A 386 25.38 -16.02 5.63
N LEU A 387 26.08 -16.40 4.56
CA LEU A 387 27.53 -16.56 4.52
C LEU A 387 28.13 -15.75 3.37
N SER A 388 29.30 -15.15 3.63
CA SER A 388 30.21 -14.64 2.60
C SER A 388 31.41 -15.56 2.50
N ILE A 389 31.71 -16.01 1.29
CA ILE A 389 32.79 -16.95 1.02
C ILE A 389 33.84 -16.27 0.16
N LYS A 390 35.06 -16.22 0.67
CA LYS A 390 36.21 -15.74 -0.10
C LYS A 390 36.71 -16.84 -1.02
N THR A 391 36.40 -16.72 -2.32
CA THR A 391 36.74 -17.70 -3.35
C THR A 391 37.81 -17.21 -4.33
N GLY A 392 38.20 -15.93 -4.24
CA GLY A 392 39.29 -15.35 -5.01
C GLY A 392 39.05 -15.44 -6.52
N ALA A 393 40.07 -15.85 -7.27
CA ALA A 393 39.98 -15.97 -8.74
C ALA A 393 38.91 -16.97 -9.24
N LYS A 394 38.37 -17.84 -8.37
CA LYS A 394 37.32 -18.83 -8.72
C LYS A 394 35.90 -18.27 -8.65
N THR A 395 35.69 -17.04 -8.15
CA THR A 395 34.35 -16.47 -7.92
C THR A 395 33.48 -16.51 -9.17
N ALA A 396 33.97 -15.99 -10.30
CA ALA A 396 33.21 -15.97 -11.55
C ALA A 396 32.88 -17.38 -12.09
N GLU A 397 33.82 -18.32 -11.97
CA GLU A 397 33.63 -19.72 -12.36
C GLU A 397 32.53 -20.39 -11.53
N LEU A 398 32.53 -20.16 -10.21
CA LEU A 398 31.53 -20.72 -9.29
C LEU A 398 30.13 -20.16 -9.57
N HIS A 399 30.00 -18.85 -9.84
CA HIS A 399 28.72 -18.29 -10.27
C HIS A 399 28.23 -18.90 -11.59
N ALA A 400 29.13 -19.11 -12.57
CA ALA A 400 28.77 -19.77 -13.83
C ALA A 400 28.31 -21.23 -13.61
N LYS A 401 29.02 -21.99 -12.77
CA LYS A 401 28.64 -23.35 -12.37
C LYS A 401 27.30 -23.39 -11.62
N ALA A 402 27.07 -22.46 -10.71
CA ALA A 402 25.81 -22.33 -9.97
C ALA A 402 24.64 -22.09 -10.92
N ARG A 403 24.78 -21.12 -11.83
CA ARG A 403 23.76 -20.82 -12.85
C ARG A 403 23.49 -22.01 -13.76
N ALA A 404 24.53 -22.73 -14.20
CA ALA A 404 24.36 -23.95 -14.98
C ALA A 404 23.62 -25.07 -14.22
N ALA A 405 23.69 -25.07 -12.89
CA ALA A 405 22.97 -25.99 -12.00
C ALA A 405 21.58 -25.49 -11.56
N GLY A 406 21.10 -24.35 -12.09
CA GLY A 406 19.81 -23.78 -11.69
C GLY A 406 19.81 -23.12 -10.31
N ILE A 407 20.96 -22.57 -9.88
CA ILE A 407 21.17 -21.95 -8.57
C ILE A 407 21.64 -20.50 -8.73
N ASN A 408 21.01 -19.59 -8.01
CA ASN A 408 21.46 -18.22 -7.86
C ASN A 408 22.13 -17.99 -6.51
N LEU A 409 23.31 -17.39 -6.56
CA LEU A 409 24.09 -16.92 -5.41
C LEU A 409 24.27 -15.41 -5.53
N ARG A 410 24.55 -14.73 -4.41
CA ARG A 410 24.80 -13.29 -4.41
C ARG A 410 26.20 -12.98 -4.91
N GLU A 411 26.30 -12.08 -5.88
CA GLU A 411 27.58 -11.48 -6.28
C GLU A 411 27.93 -10.36 -5.27
N ILE A 412 28.97 -10.54 -4.45
CA ILE A 412 29.41 -9.53 -3.49
C ILE A 412 30.48 -8.64 -4.14
N ASP A 413 31.55 -9.24 -4.63
CA ASP A 413 32.62 -8.59 -5.37
C ASP A 413 33.39 -9.61 -6.25
N ALA A 414 34.52 -9.22 -6.84
CA ALA A 414 35.30 -10.09 -7.73
C ALA A 414 35.96 -11.30 -7.04
N GLU A 415 36.10 -11.28 -5.71
CA GLU A 415 36.76 -12.32 -4.91
C GLU A 415 35.81 -13.01 -3.91
N ARG A 416 34.59 -12.50 -3.75
CA ARG A 416 33.61 -12.98 -2.77
C ARG A 416 32.26 -13.26 -3.39
N LEU A 417 31.66 -14.36 -2.95
CA LEU A 417 30.26 -14.67 -3.19
C LEU A 417 29.51 -14.74 -1.87
N GLY A 418 28.23 -14.38 -1.91
CA GLY A 418 27.30 -14.52 -0.79
C GLY A 418 26.30 -15.62 -1.05
N LEU A 419 25.83 -16.26 0.02
CA LEU A 419 24.68 -17.14 -0.03
C LEU A 419 23.85 -17.01 1.24
N SER A 420 22.53 -17.02 1.09
CA SER A 420 21.57 -16.99 2.20
C SER A 420 20.63 -18.17 2.09
N LEU A 421 20.54 -18.98 3.15
CA LEU A 421 19.57 -20.06 3.26
C LEU A 421 18.26 -19.55 3.85
N ASP A 422 17.21 -20.33 3.71
CA ASP A 422 15.87 -19.93 4.11
C ASP A 422 14.98 -21.13 4.46
N GLU A 423 13.70 -20.86 4.78
CA GLU A 423 12.74 -21.88 5.21
C GLU A 423 12.58 -23.02 4.18
N THR A 424 12.71 -22.70 2.89
CA THR A 424 12.53 -23.65 1.79
C THR A 424 13.74 -24.55 1.56
N THR A 425 14.86 -24.27 2.23
CA THR A 425 16.08 -25.06 2.11
C THR A 425 15.88 -26.46 2.70
N ASP A 426 16.24 -27.48 1.94
CA ASP A 426 16.23 -28.89 2.34
C ASP A 426 17.65 -29.50 2.29
N GLN A 427 17.77 -30.76 2.71
CA GLN A 427 19.06 -31.46 2.67
C GLN A 427 19.64 -31.52 1.25
N ALA A 428 18.81 -31.74 0.23
CA ALA A 428 19.24 -31.82 -1.16
C ALA A 428 19.80 -30.49 -1.68
N ALA A 429 19.23 -29.35 -1.25
CA ALA A 429 19.77 -28.03 -1.53
C ALA A 429 21.17 -27.84 -0.91
N VAL A 430 21.36 -28.24 0.36
CA VAL A 430 22.66 -28.16 1.02
C VAL A 430 23.69 -29.06 0.34
N GLU A 431 23.31 -30.29 -0.04
CA GLU A 431 24.18 -31.19 -0.81
C GLU A 431 24.54 -30.62 -2.18
N ALA A 432 23.58 -30.02 -2.89
CA ALA A 432 23.83 -29.37 -4.19
C ALA A 432 24.82 -28.20 -4.04
N LEU A 433 24.67 -27.39 -2.99
CA LEU A 433 25.63 -26.33 -2.68
C LEU A 433 27.00 -26.92 -2.35
N LEU A 434 27.12 -27.90 -1.46
CA LEU A 434 28.43 -28.51 -1.15
C LEU A 434 29.12 -29.10 -2.39
N ASN A 435 28.36 -29.76 -3.27
CA ASN A 435 28.87 -30.29 -4.54
C ASN A 435 29.38 -29.19 -5.48
N LEU A 436 28.71 -28.03 -5.53
CA LEU A 436 29.17 -26.88 -6.31
C LEU A 436 30.58 -26.44 -5.89
N PHE A 437 30.88 -26.53 -4.60
CA PHE A 437 32.16 -26.11 -4.01
C PHE A 437 33.22 -27.21 -3.93
N ALA A 438 32.87 -28.48 -4.14
CA ALA A 438 33.78 -29.61 -3.90
C ALA A 438 34.91 -29.75 -4.94
N ALA A 439 34.78 -29.11 -6.12
CA ALA A 439 35.70 -29.28 -7.25
C ALA A 439 35.93 -30.77 -7.58
N ASP A 440 37.17 -31.27 -7.48
CA ASP A 440 37.52 -32.69 -7.71
C ASP A 440 37.45 -33.57 -6.44
N GLN A 441 37.12 -32.98 -5.29
CA GLN A 441 36.96 -33.70 -4.02
C GLN A 441 35.54 -34.24 -3.88
N ALA A 442 35.36 -35.32 -3.13
CA ALA A 442 34.02 -35.76 -2.74
C ALA A 442 33.42 -34.79 -1.72
N ALA A 443 32.19 -34.33 -1.96
CA ALA A 443 31.49 -33.51 -0.98
C ALA A 443 31.20 -34.32 0.30
N PRO A 444 31.40 -33.74 1.50
CA PRO A 444 31.07 -34.40 2.76
C PRO A 444 29.55 -34.65 2.87
N ALA A 445 29.16 -35.79 3.42
CA ALA A 445 27.76 -36.12 3.63
C ALA A 445 27.12 -35.19 4.68
N VAL A 446 25.91 -34.69 4.41
CA VAL A 446 25.19 -33.78 5.31
C VAL A 446 24.92 -34.41 6.68
N SER A 447 24.62 -35.72 6.73
CA SER A 447 24.43 -36.46 7.99
C SER A 447 25.66 -36.41 8.90
N ASP A 448 26.84 -36.55 8.32
CA ASP A 448 28.11 -36.60 9.06
C ASP A 448 28.47 -35.21 9.58
N LEU A 449 28.19 -34.17 8.79
CA LEU A 449 28.34 -32.77 9.19
C LEU A 449 27.36 -32.42 10.31
N ALA A 450 26.09 -32.80 10.19
CA ALA A 450 25.04 -32.53 11.17
C ALA A 450 25.38 -33.09 12.56
N ALA A 451 26.04 -34.25 12.64
CA ALA A 451 26.50 -34.82 13.90
C ALA A 451 27.64 -34.02 14.58
N GLN A 452 28.27 -33.08 13.86
CA GLN A 452 29.45 -32.33 14.30
C GLN A 452 29.20 -30.83 14.46
N ILE A 453 28.03 -30.32 14.06
CA ILE A 453 27.78 -28.88 14.13
C ILE A 453 27.66 -28.40 15.59
N ALA A 454 28.14 -27.19 15.81
CA ALA A 454 27.75 -26.37 16.95
C ALA A 454 27.03 -25.13 16.42
N SER A 455 26.16 -24.52 17.24
CA SER A 455 25.54 -23.26 16.87
C SER A 455 26.61 -22.20 16.64
N ARG A 456 26.41 -21.39 15.60
CA ARG A 456 27.27 -20.25 15.26
C ARG A 456 26.70 -18.93 15.74
N LEU A 457 25.53 -18.93 16.39
CA LEU A 457 25.02 -17.75 17.05
C LEU A 457 25.90 -17.39 18.25
N PRO A 458 26.21 -16.10 18.48
CA PRO A 458 27.04 -15.68 19.59
C PRO A 458 26.29 -15.82 20.91
N GLN A 459 26.89 -16.53 21.88
CA GLN A 459 26.25 -16.88 23.15
C GLN A 459 25.68 -15.65 23.92
N GLY A 460 26.38 -14.51 23.87
CA GLY A 460 25.97 -13.27 24.54
C GLY A 460 24.84 -12.50 23.85
N LEU A 461 24.40 -12.95 22.67
CA LEU A 461 23.27 -12.37 21.93
C LEU A 461 22.17 -13.41 21.66
N LEU A 462 22.17 -14.55 22.36
CA LEU A 462 21.05 -15.47 22.31
C LEU A 462 19.86 -14.86 23.04
N ARG A 463 18.70 -14.86 22.39
CA ARG A 463 17.45 -14.38 22.96
C ARG A 463 17.13 -15.15 24.24
N GLN A 464 16.86 -14.41 25.31
CA GLN A 464 16.38 -14.96 26.60
C GLN A 464 14.92 -14.60 26.87
N SER A 465 14.42 -13.52 26.25
CA SER A 465 13.03 -13.10 26.39
C SER A 465 12.07 -14.04 25.67
N ALA A 466 10.93 -14.30 26.29
CA ALA A 466 9.84 -15.02 25.65
C ALA A 466 9.26 -14.19 24.50
N ILE A 467 8.70 -14.88 23.50
CA ILE A 467 8.03 -14.27 22.34
C ILE A 467 6.57 -14.73 22.28
N LEU A 468 5.69 -13.88 21.74
CA LEU A 468 4.33 -14.22 21.31
C LEU A 468 3.52 -14.94 22.40
N GLN A 469 3.53 -14.41 23.61
CA GLN A 469 2.87 -15.02 24.77
C GLN A 469 1.34 -14.85 24.75
N HIS A 470 0.83 -13.90 23.95
CA HIS A 470 -0.61 -13.67 23.84
C HIS A 470 -1.35 -14.90 23.28
N GLU A 471 -2.57 -15.17 23.78
CA GLU A 471 -3.36 -16.37 23.45
C GLU A 471 -3.54 -16.56 21.93
N VAL A 472 -3.69 -15.47 21.18
CA VAL A 472 -3.90 -15.50 19.72
C VAL A 472 -2.80 -16.29 18.98
N PHE A 473 -1.56 -16.25 19.46
CA PHE A 473 -0.43 -16.95 18.86
C PHE A 473 -0.26 -18.39 19.37
N ASN A 474 -1.12 -18.83 20.30
CA ASN A 474 -1.01 -20.11 21.00
C ASN A 474 -2.27 -21.00 20.85
N ARG A 475 -3.27 -20.54 20.08
CA ARG A 475 -4.58 -21.20 19.97
C ARG A 475 -4.91 -21.78 18.60
N TYR A 476 -4.46 -21.17 17.51
CA TYR A 476 -4.95 -21.49 16.16
C TYR A 476 -3.93 -22.27 15.31
N HIS A 477 -3.35 -23.34 15.88
CA HIS A 477 -2.26 -24.10 15.24
C HIS A 477 -2.75 -25.25 14.35
N SER A 478 -3.99 -25.73 14.55
CA SER A 478 -4.58 -26.67 13.60
C SER A 478 -5.17 -25.94 12.40
N GLU A 479 -5.10 -26.55 11.21
CA GLU A 479 -5.67 -25.96 9.99
C GLU A 479 -7.17 -25.63 10.16
N THR A 480 -7.92 -26.48 10.85
CA THR A 480 -9.35 -26.24 11.14
C THR A 480 -9.56 -25.00 11.99
N GLU A 481 -8.76 -24.80 13.04
CA GLU A 481 -8.87 -23.65 13.93
C GLU A 481 -8.45 -22.36 13.23
N LEU A 482 -7.38 -22.40 12.45
CA LEU A 482 -6.96 -21.25 11.65
C LEU A 482 -8.04 -20.87 10.62
N MET A 483 -8.59 -21.84 9.88
CA MET A 483 -9.67 -21.56 8.91
C MET A 483 -10.90 -20.94 9.59
N ARG A 484 -11.26 -21.43 10.79
CA ARG A 484 -12.36 -20.83 11.58
C ARG A 484 -12.01 -19.43 12.06
N TYR A 485 -10.76 -19.17 12.44
CA TYR A 485 -10.32 -17.84 12.84
C TYR A 485 -10.36 -16.86 11.67
N LEU A 486 -9.77 -17.22 10.53
CA LEU A 486 -9.81 -16.43 9.30
C LEU A 486 -11.26 -16.13 8.88
N ARG A 487 -12.14 -17.14 8.93
CA ARG A 487 -13.56 -16.95 8.62
C ARG A 487 -14.25 -16.00 9.61
N LYS A 488 -14.00 -16.18 10.92
CA LYS A 488 -14.55 -15.32 11.97
C LYS A 488 -14.15 -13.86 11.78
N LEU A 489 -12.90 -13.60 11.39
CA LEU A 489 -12.45 -12.23 11.10
C LEU A 489 -13.10 -11.69 9.83
N ALA A 490 -13.14 -12.46 8.74
CA ALA A 490 -13.79 -12.04 7.51
C ALA A 490 -15.29 -11.70 7.71
N ASP A 491 -16.01 -12.46 8.53
CA ASP A 491 -17.44 -12.19 8.83
C ASP A 491 -17.67 -10.87 9.60
N LYS A 492 -16.64 -10.33 10.26
CA LYS A 492 -16.68 -9.01 10.92
C LYS A 492 -16.43 -7.84 9.97
N ASP A 493 -16.10 -8.11 8.71
CA ASP A 493 -15.72 -7.10 7.73
C ASP A 493 -16.76 -7.03 6.59
N LEU A 494 -17.11 -5.81 6.19
CA LEU A 494 -17.88 -5.57 4.99
C LEU A 494 -16.92 -5.30 3.82
N ALA A 495 -17.02 -6.11 2.77
CA ALA A 495 -16.18 -6.10 1.57
C ALA A 495 -17.07 -6.17 0.30
N LEU A 496 -16.47 -6.13 -0.90
CA LEU A 496 -17.22 -6.03 -2.17
C LEU A 496 -17.99 -7.31 -2.54
N ASP A 497 -17.72 -8.43 -1.87
CA ASP A 497 -18.52 -9.66 -2.02
C ASP A 497 -19.89 -9.57 -1.33
N ARG A 498 -20.20 -8.46 -0.66
CA ARG A 498 -21.48 -8.22 0.04
C ARG A 498 -22.33 -7.10 -0.58
N SER A 499 -21.74 -5.94 -0.81
CA SER A 499 -22.42 -4.75 -1.32
C SER A 499 -21.45 -3.73 -1.87
N MET A 500 -21.97 -2.75 -2.59
CA MET A 500 -21.20 -1.60 -3.06
C MET A 500 -20.52 -0.88 -1.90
N ILE A 501 -19.26 -0.49 -2.09
CA ILE A 501 -18.51 0.39 -1.19
C ILE A 501 -18.23 1.70 -1.95
N PRO A 502 -19.10 2.71 -1.90
CA PRO A 502 -19.03 3.87 -2.79
C PRO A 502 -18.07 4.95 -2.28
N LEU A 503 -16.83 4.57 -1.94
CA LEU A 503 -15.80 5.47 -1.45
C LEU A 503 -15.29 6.37 -2.58
N GLY A 504 -15.63 7.67 -2.52
CA GLY A 504 -15.04 8.70 -3.36
C GLY A 504 -13.51 8.70 -3.34
N SER A 505 -12.89 8.95 -4.50
CA SER A 505 -11.45 8.91 -4.76
C SER A 505 -10.80 7.54 -4.50
N CYS A 506 -11.55 6.46 -4.44
CA CYS A 506 -11.02 5.11 -4.17
C CYS A 506 -11.28 4.12 -5.31
N THR A 507 -12.25 4.36 -6.18
CA THR A 507 -12.62 3.49 -7.30
C THR A 507 -12.73 2.02 -6.87
N MET A 508 -13.69 1.72 -6.01
CA MET A 508 -13.97 0.37 -5.50
C MET A 508 -14.62 -0.53 -6.56
N LYS A 509 -13.95 -0.72 -7.69
CA LYS A 509 -14.42 -1.51 -8.84
C LYS A 509 -14.16 -3.00 -8.64
N LEU A 510 -14.64 -3.81 -9.59
CA LEU A 510 -14.37 -5.24 -9.61
C LEU A 510 -12.85 -5.54 -9.60
N ASN A 511 -12.44 -6.46 -8.72
CA ASN A 511 -11.17 -7.17 -8.81
C ASN A 511 -11.47 -8.59 -9.30
N ALA A 512 -11.36 -8.83 -10.60
CA ALA A 512 -11.90 -10.06 -11.18
C ALA A 512 -11.05 -11.28 -10.83
N ALA A 513 -11.69 -12.43 -10.61
CA ALA A 513 -10.99 -13.68 -10.29
C ALA A 513 -9.92 -14.03 -11.35
N SER A 514 -10.23 -13.84 -12.63
CA SER A 514 -9.29 -14.06 -13.75
C SER A 514 -8.08 -13.13 -13.71
N GLU A 515 -8.21 -11.92 -13.15
CA GLU A 515 -7.09 -10.99 -12.95
C GLU A 515 -6.22 -11.40 -11.77
N MET A 516 -6.81 -12.01 -10.74
CA MET A 516 -6.15 -12.41 -9.50
C MET A 516 -5.37 -13.74 -9.63
N ILE A 517 -5.85 -14.69 -10.44
CA ILE A 517 -5.25 -16.03 -10.59
C ILE A 517 -3.73 -16.01 -10.87
N PRO A 518 -3.18 -15.16 -11.76
CA PRO A 518 -1.75 -15.17 -12.05
C PRO A 518 -0.85 -14.76 -10.89
N VAL A 519 -1.36 -14.01 -9.89
CA VAL A 519 -0.57 -13.49 -8.77
C VAL A 519 0.07 -14.62 -7.96
N THR A 520 -0.63 -15.74 -7.80
CA THR A 520 -0.19 -16.89 -7.00
C THR A 520 0.52 -17.97 -7.83
N TRP A 521 0.75 -17.73 -9.13
CA TRP A 521 1.56 -18.63 -9.94
C TRP A 521 3.03 -18.55 -9.54
N PRO A 522 3.72 -19.68 -9.31
CA PRO A 522 5.13 -19.70 -8.96
C PRO A 522 6.00 -18.89 -9.92
N GLU A 523 5.67 -18.91 -11.22
CA GLU A 523 6.41 -18.20 -12.26
C GLU A 523 6.44 -16.67 -12.08
N PHE A 524 5.47 -16.11 -11.37
CA PHE A 524 5.47 -14.70 -10.94
C PHE A 524 5.82 -14.55 -9.45
N GLY A 525 5.22 -15.36 -8.58
CA GLY A 525 5.32 -15.24 -7.13
C GLY A 525 6.67 -15.65 -6.52
N ASN A 526 7.45 -16.53 -7.16
CA ASN A 526 8.65 -17.12 -6.56
C ASN A 526 9.98 -16.66 -7.19
N LEU A 527 9.96 -15.68 -8.11
CA LEU A 527 11.18 -15.12 -8.66
C LEU A 527 11.79 -14.10 -7.68
N HIS A 528 13.11 -14.19 -7.43
CA HIS A 528 13.83 -13.24 -6.58
C HIS A 528 14.05 -11.90 -7.32
N PRO A 529 13.84 -10.72 -6.69
CA PRO A 529 13.94 -9.42 -7.36
C PRO A 529 15.30 -9.13 -8.02
N PHE A 530 16.36 -9.72 -7.48
CA PHE A 530 17.73 -9.56 -7.99
C PHE A 530 18.23 -10.79 -8.76
N ALA A 531 17.33 -11.67 -9.19
CA ALA A 531 17.69 -12.74 -10.11
C ALA A 531 18.24 -12.14 -11.43
N PRO A 532 19.21 -12.80 -12.10
CA PRO A 532 19.71 -12.36 -13.40
C PRO A 532 18.58 -12.11 -14.41
N VAL A 533 18.69 -11.04 -15.20
CA VAL A 533 17.61 -10.55 -16.07
C VAL A 533 17.16 -11.59 -17.10
N GLU A 534 18.07 -12.46 -17.55
CA GLU A 534 17.77 -13.54 -18.49
C GLU A 534 16.81 -14.58 -17.92
N GLN A 535 16.68 -14.67 -16.59
CA GLN A 535 15.72 -15.54 -15.91
C GLN A 535 14.34 -14.91 -15.79
N ALA A 536 14.23 -13.60 -16.04
CA ALA A 536 13.02 -12.80 -15.90
C ALA A 536 12.44 -12.38 -17.27
N ALA A 537 12.61 -13.19 -18.32
CA ALA A 537 12.16 -12.85 -19.67
C ALA A 537 10.64 -12.67 -19.77
N GLY A 538 9.86 -13.43 -18.98
CA GLY A 538 8.42 -13.27 -18.87
C GLY A 538 8.04 -11.95 -18.20
N TYR A 539 8.71 -11.59 -17.10
CA TYR A 539 8.55 -10.28 -16.47
C TYR A 539 8.95 -9.14 -17.40
N THR A 540 10.05 -9.27 -18.14
CA THR A 540 10.52 -8.26 -19.10
C THR A 540 9.45 -7.99 -20.17
N GLN A 541 8.83 -9.04 -20.71
CA GLN A 541 7.72 -8.88 -21.64
C GLN A 541 6.50 -8.24 -20.96
N LEU A 542 6.11 -8.73 -19.78
CA LEU A 542 4.96 -8.22 -19.03
C LEU A 542 5.09 -6.71 -18.74
N THR A 543 6.23 -6.27 -18.21
CA THR A 543 6.48 -4.88 -17.85
C THR A 543 6.54 -3.99 -19.10
N THR A 544 7.22 -4.43 -20.16
CA THR A 544 7.28 -3.68 -21.43
C THR A 544 5.90 -3.50 -22.05
N GLU A 545 5.09 -4.57 -22.09
CA GLU A 545 3.71 -4.49 -22.60
C GLU A 545 2.85 -3.56 -21.73
N LEU A 546 2.97 -3.68 -20.41
CA LEU A 546 2.22 -2.85 -19.47
C LEU A 546 2.60 -1.36 -19.55
N GLU A 547 3.89 -1.04 -19.63
CA GLU A 547 4.36 0.34 -19.83
C GLU A 547 3.77 0.95 -21.10
N ALA A 548 3.78 0.21 -22.22
CA ALA A 548 3.18 0.65 -23.48
C ALA A 548 1.66 0.85 -23.38
N MET A 549 0.96 -0.07 -22.70
CA MET A 549 -0.48 0.04 -22.43
C MET A 549 -0.81 1.29 -21.60
N LEU A 550 -0.02 1.57 -20.56
CA LEU A 550 -0.22 2.75 -19.70
C LEU A 550 0.13 4.05 -20.42
N CYS A 551 1.15 4.08 -21.27
CA CYS A 551 1.40 5.21 -22.18
C CYS A 551 0.19 5.48 -23.09
N ALA A 552 -0.39 4.44 -23.70
CA ALA A 552 -1.57 4.58 -24.54
C ALA A 552 -2.80 5.09 -23.79
N ALA A 553 -3.00 4.64 -22.53
CA ALA A 553 -4.11 5.09 -21.69
C ALA A 553 -3.99 6.55 -21.22
N THR A 554 -2.76 7.09 -21.17
CA THR A 554 -2.48 8.39 -20.54
C THR A 554 -1.98 9.47 -21.51
N GLY A 555 -1.52 9.09 -22.70
CA GLY A 555 -0.92 10.02 -23.65
C GLY A 555 0.50 10.47 -23.30
N TYR A 556 1.17 9.77 -22.38
CA TYR A 556 2.59 9.98 -22.05
C TYR A 556 3.51 9.16 -22.96
N ASP A 557 4.81 9.45 -22.88
CA ASP A 557 5.82 8.89 -23.79
C ASP A 557 6.63 7.77 -23.13
N ALA A 558 6.77 7.78 -21.80
CA ALA A 558 7.45 6.75 -21.02
C ALA A 558 6.77 6.50 -19.67
N VAL A 559 6.93 5.30 -19.11
CA VAL A 559 6.40 4.91 -17.80
C VAL A 559 7.49 4.30 -16.93
N SER A 560 7.45 4.55 -15.62
CA SER A 560 8.19 3.77 -14.62
C SER A 560 7.23 3.04 -13.70
N LEU A 561 7.41 1.72 -13.59
CA LEU A 561 6.62 0.84 -12.71
C LEU A 561 7.21 0.69 -11.29
N GLN A 562 8.33 1.37 -10.98
CA GLN A 562 9.03 1.23 -9.70
C GLN A 562 8.23 1.68 -8.47
N PRO A 563 7.49 2.82 -8.48
CA PRO A 563 6.83 3.31 -7.27
C PRO A 563 5.69 2.38 -6.83
N ASN A 564 5.75 1.91 -5.58
CA ASN A 564 4.85 0.90 -5.00
C ASN A 564 3.65 1.49 -4.23
N ALA A 565 3.30 2.75 -4.47
CA ALA A 565 2.08 3.40 -3.98
C ALA A 565 1.85 4.72 -4.75
N GLY A 566 0.61 5.24 -4.76
CA GLY A 566 0.30 6.52 -5.41
C GLY A 566 1.15 7.68 -4.85
N SER A 567 1.31 7.76 -3.53
CA SER A 567 2.18 8.74 -2.86
C SER A 567 3.66 8.61 -3.25
N GLN A 568 4.13 7.40 -3.55
CA GLN A 568 5.48 7.18 -4.08
C GLN A 568 5.58 7.58 -5.56
N GLY A 569 4.49 7.45 -6.33
CA GLY A 569 4.40 7.99 -7.69
C GLY A 569 4.42 9.51 -7.72
N GLU A 570 3.70 10.18 -6.81
CA GLU A 570 3.86 11.62 -6.58
C GLU A 570 5.32 12.00 -6.30
N TYR A 571 5.97 11.26 -5.39
CA TYR A 571 7.34 11.57 -5.00
C TYR A 571 8.31 11.37 -6.17
N ALA A 572 8.20 10.27 -6.88
CA ALA A 572 8.99 9.99 -8.08
C ALA A 572 8.78 11.04 -9.18
N GLY A 573 7.55 11.48 -9.41
CA GLY A 573 7.25 12.50 -10.40
C GLY A 573 7.84 13.87 -10.05
N LEU A 574 7.73 14.30 -8.78
CA LEU A 574 8.35 15.54 -8.32
C LEU A 574 9.89 15.48 -8.34
N LEU A 575 10.48 14.32 -8.03
CA LEU A 575 11.92 14.12 -8.18
C LEU A 575 12.35 14.21 -9.65
N ALA A 576 11.58 13.66 -10.59
CA ALA A 576 11.86 13.79 -12.02
C ALA A 576 11.79 15.26 -12.48
N ILE A 577 10.78 16.01 -12.04
CA ILE A 577 10.67 17.47 -12.29
C ILE A 577 11.88 18.21 -11.71
N ARG A 578 12.25 17.92 -10.45
CA ARG A 578 13.39 18.57 -9.79
C ARG A 578 14.70 18.27 -10.54
N ALA A 579 14.95 17.01 -10.88
CA ALA A 579 16.13 16.62 -11.64
C ALA A 579 16.18 17.27 -13.03
N TYR A 580 15.01 17.45 -13.68
CA TYR A 580 14.91 18.19 -14.93
C TYR A 580 15.30 19.66 -14.78
N HIS A 581 14.85 20.36 -13.73
CA HIS A 581 15.27 21.74 -13.45
C HIS A 581 16.78 21.84 -13.18
N LEU A 582 17.32 20.95 -12.35
CA LEU A 582 18.76 20.87 -12.06
C LEU A 582 19.58 20.63 -13.35
N SER A 583 19.10 19.77 -14.25
CA SER A 583 19.80 19.49 -15.52
C SER A 583 19.93 20.71 -16.44
N ARG A 584 19.10 21.74 -16.21
CA ARG A 584 19.08 23.00 -16.96
C ARG A 584 19.76 24.16 -16.21
N GLY A 585 20.27 23.92 -15.00
CA GLY A 585 20.86 24.95 -14.14
C GLY A 585 19.85 25.86 -13.46
N ASP A 586 18.58 25.44 -13.37
CA ASP A 586 17.50 26.17 -12.70
C ASP A 586 17.33 25.72 -11.22
N ASP A 587 18.44 25.58 -10.49
CA ASP A 587 18.51 24.97 -9.16
C ASP A 587 17.66 25.69 -8.10
N GLN A 588 17.34 26.97 -8.33
CA GLN A 588 16.52 27.79 -7.45
C GLN A 588 15.01 27.48 -7.54
N ARG A 589 14.57 26.66 -8.51
CA ARG A 589 13.16 26.32 -8.71
C ARG A 589 12.70 25.25 -7.71
N ASP A 590 12.05 25.71 -6.65
CA ASP A 590 11.60 24.91 -5.52
C ASP A 590 10.17 25.23 -5.05
N ILE A 591 9.41 26.09 -5.74
CA ILE A 591 8.00 26.36 -5.43
C ILE A 591 7.11 25.33 -6.12
N CYS A 592 6.25 24.68 -5.33
CA CYS A 592 5.17 23.83 -5.82
C CYS A 592 3.82 24.48 -5.52
N LEU A 593 3.08 24.84 -6.56
CA LEU A 593 1.71 25.35 -6.43
C LEU A 593 0.75 24.18 -6.23
N ILE A 594 -0.12 24.26 -5.22
CA ILE A 594 -1.07 23.19 -4.89
C ILE A 594 -2.45 23.80 -4.61
N PRO A 595 -3.51 23.44 -5.36
CA PRO A 595 -4.87 23.86 -5.05
C PRO A 595 -5.32 23.42 -3.67
N GLN A 596 -6.14 24.24 -3.01
CA GLN A 596 -6.70 23.92 -1.69
C GLN A 596 -7.48 22.59 -1.70
N SER A 597 -8.09 22.22 -2.82
CA SER A 597 -8.84 20.99 -3.03
C SER A 597 -7.98 19.72 -3.15
N ALA A 598 -6.68 19.85 -3.41
CA ALA A 598 -5.80 18.71 -3.64
C ALA A 598 -5.77 17.74 -2.45
N HIS A 599 -5.54 16.46 -2.75
CA HIS A 599 -5.38 15.41 -1.75
C HIS A 599 -4.22 15.70 -0.79
N GLY A 600 -4.32 15.21 0.45
CA GLY A 600 -3.35 15.51 1.51
C GLY A 600 -1.94 14.96 1.25
N THR A 601 -1.83 13.97 0.36
CA THR A 601 -0.54 13.42 -0.10
C THR A 601 0.25 14.46 -0.89
N ASN A 602 -0.38 15.23 -1.79
CA ASN A 602 0.30 16.20 -2.65
C ASN A 602 1.20 17.17 -1.85
N PRO A 603 0.71 17.91 -0.84
CA PRO A 603 1.54 18.81 -0.06
C PRO A 603 2.57 18.08 0.84
N ALA A 604 2.26 16.89 1.35
CA ALA A 604 3.22 16.07 2.08
C ALA A 604 4.39 15.63 1.18
N THR A 605 4.08 15.19 -0.04
CA THR A 605 5.02 14.75 -1.06
C THR A 605 5.88 15.91 -1.57
N ALA A 606 5.29 17.09 -1.80
CA ALA A 606 6.05 18.29 -2.19
C ALA A 606 7.08 18.67 -1.12
N SER A 607 6.69 18.68 0.16
CA SER A 607 7.64 18.93 1.25
C SER A 607 8.73 17.86 1.32
N MET A 608 8.37 16.58 1.09
CA MET A 608 9.30 15.45 1.09
C MET A 608 10.28 15.48 -0.09
N ALA A 609 9.90 16.10 -1.21
CA ALA A 609 10.74 16.35 -2.38
C ALA A 609 11.54 17.67 -2.27
N GLY A 610 11.59 18.28 -1.08
CA GLY A 610 12.35 19.51 -0.83
C GLY A 610 11.72 20.77 -1.43
N MET A 611 10.46 20.72 -1.85
CA MET A 611 9.73 21.85 -2.43
C MET A 611 8.95 22.61 -1.37
N ARG A 612 8.81 23.92 -1.56
CA ARG A 612 8.00 24.81 -0.74
C ARG A 612 6.60 24.91 -1.34
N VAL A 613 5.61 24.53 -0.55
CA VAL A 613 4.20 24.54 -0.96
C VAL A 613 3.63 25.96 -0.92
N VAL A 614 3.02 26.38 -2.01
CA VAL A 614 2.20 27.60 -2.08
C VAL A 614 0.78 27.20 -2.48
N VAL A 615 -0.17 27.45 -1.60
CA VAL A 615 -1.57 27.07 -1.81
C VAL A 615 -2.23 28.03 -2.79
N THR A 616 -2.95 27.51 -3.77
CA THR A 616 -3.82 28.29 -4.69
C THR A 616 -5.28 28.15 -4.27
N ALA A 617 -6.04 29.23 -4.42
CA ALA A 617 -7.44 29.29 -4.02
C ALA A 617 -8.34 28.47 -4.96
N CYS A 618 -9.53 28.14 -4.46
CA CYS A 618 -10.61 27.62 -5.28
C CYS A 618 -11.73 28.66 -5.38
N ASP A 619 -12.42 28.73 -6.52
CA ASP A 619 -13.60 29.58 -6.71
C ASP A 619 -14.81 29.04 -5.91
N ALA A 620 -15.91 29.80 -5.90
CA ALA A 620 -17.13 29.41 -5.18
C ALA A 620 -17.80 28.13 -5.73
N ARG A 621 -17.41 27.68 -6.92
CA ARG A 621 -17.87 26.43 -7.56
C ARG A 621 -16.87 25.29 -7.35
N GLY A 622 -15.81 25.50 -6.57
CA GLY A 622 -14.80 24.49 -6.25
C GLY A 622 -13.73 24.29 -7.32
N ASN A 623 -13.69 25.09 -8.40
CA ASN A 623 -12.64 25.00 -9.41
C ASN A 623 -11.38 25.71 -8.93
N VAL A 624 -10.22 25.47 -9.55
CA VAL A 624 -9.02 26.28 -9.32
C VAL A 624 -9.30 27.74 -9.70
N ASP A 625 -8.98 28.68 -8.82
CA ASP A 625 -9.04 30.11 -9.14
C ASP A 625 -7.87 30.47 -10.06
N ILE A 626 -8.16 30.57 -11.36
CA ILE A 626 -7.15 30.86 -12.41
C ILE A 626 -6.49 32.23 -12.18
N ALA A 627 -7.21 33.22 -11.64
CA ALA A 627 -6.65 34.55 -11.41
C ALA A 627 -5.63 34.52 -10.25
N ASP A 628 -5.97 33.86 -9.14
CA ASP A 628 -5.05 33.63 -8.02
C ASP A 628 -3.85 32.76 -8.44
N LEU A 629 -4.11 31.68 -9.21
CA LEU A 629 -3.07 30.82 -9.76
C LEU A 629 -2.08 31.63 -10.61
N LYS A 630 -2.58 32.44 -11.54
CA LYS A 630 -1.76 33.26 -12.42
C LYS A 630 -0.93 34.26 -11.62
N ALA A 631 -1.54 34.96 -10.66
CA ALA A 631 -0.84 35.90 -9.80
C ALA A 631 0.32 35.22 -9.04
N LYS A 632 0.09 34.03 -8.47
CA LYS A 632 1.13 33.26 -7.75
C LYS A 632 2.19 32.67 -8.68
N ALA A 633 1.82 32.23 -9.88
CA ALA A 633 2.77 31.75 -10.88
C ALA A 633 3.70 32.88 -11.35
N GLU A 634 3.17 34.09 -11.55
CA GLU A 634 3.94 35.28 -11.90
C GLU A 634 4.81 35.76 -10.72
N GLU A 635 4.26 35.80 -9.50
CA GLU A 635 5.00 36.15 -8.27
C GLU A 635 6.21 35.23 -8.05
N HIS A 636 6.05 33.94 -8.31
CA HIS A 636 7.07 32.92 -8.07
C HIS A 636 7.81 32.48 -9.34
N LYS A 637 7.68 33.19 -10.47
CA LYS A 637 8.19 32.77 -11.79
C LYS A 637 9.63 32.24 -11.79
N ASP A 638 10.55 32.93 -11.11
CA ASP A 638 11.96 32.55 -11.09
C ASP A 638 12.26 31.31 -10.23
N ARG A 639 11.31 30.91 -9.37
CA ARG A 639 11.41 29.78 -8.44
C ARG A 639 10.33 28.72 -8.66
N LEU A 640 9.43 28.90 -9.63
CA LEU A 640 8.32 27.99 -9.90
C LEU A 640 8.87 26.67 -10.44
N ALA A 641 8.74 25.60 -9.66
CA ALA A 641 9.16 24.26 -10.03
C ALA A 641 8.01 23.48 -10.66
N ALA A 642 6.86 23.47 -9.98
CA ALA A 642 5.73 22.65 -10.39
C ALA A 642 4.38 23.23 -9.95
N ILE A 643 3.31 22.75 -10.60
CA ILE A 643 1.98 22.67 -9.99
C ILE A 643 1.64 21.19 -9.77
N MET A 644 0.91 20.87 -8.71
CA MET A 644 0.22 19.59 -8.56
C MET A 644 -1.30 19.81 -8.62
N ILE A 645 -1.96 19.22 -9.61
CA ILE A 645 -3.42 19.28 -9.79
C ILE A 645 -3.99 17.87 -9.90
N THR A 646 -5.22 17.67 -9.44
CA THR A 646 -5.97 16.43 -9.66
C THR A 646 -6.98 16.68 -10.78
N TYR A 647 -7.09 15.78 -11.75
CA TYR A 647 -8.02 15.96 -12.86
C TYR A 647 -8.74 14.65 -13.24
N PRO A 648 -10.08 14.62 -13.35
CA PRO A 648 -11.00 15.64 -12.83
C PRO A 648 -10.74 15.89 -11.33
N SER A 649 -11.12 17.08 -10.85
CA SER A 649 -10.75 17.53 -9.49
C SER A 649 -11.29 16.57 -8.43
N THR A 650 -10.76 16.68 -7.21
CA THR A 650 -11.27 15.96 -6.03
C THR A 650 -12.72 16.35 -5.68
N HIS A 651 -13.29 17.37 -6.32
CA HIS A 651 -14.70 17.71 -6.22
C HIS A 651 -15.60 16.90 -7.17
N GLY A 652 -15.03 16.02 -7.99
CA GLY A 652 -15.78 15.20 -8.95
C GLY A 652 -16.24 15.98 -10.19
N VAL A 653 -15.52 17.03 -10.57
CA VAL A 653 -15.86 17.88 -11.72
C VAL A 653 -14.70 18.05 -12.69
N PHE A 654 -15.01 18.11 -13.98
CA PHE A 654 -14.06 18.50 -15.02
C PHE A 654 -13.98 20.03 -15.11
N GLU A 655 -12.79 20.57 -14.92
CA GLU A 655 -12.54 22.01 -15.00
C GLU A 655 -12.28 22.44 -16.45
N GLU A 656 -13.09 23.38 -16.97
CA GLU A 656 -12.95 23.90 -18.35
C GLU A 656 -11.56 24.51 -18.65
N GLY A 657 -10.94 25.12 -17.64
CA GLY A 657 -9.69 25.87 -17.75
C GLY A 657 -8.40 25.06 -17.70
N ILE A 658 -8.45 23.72 -17.72
CA ILE A 658 -7.27 22.87 -17.48
C ILE A 658 -6.09 23.18 -18.41
N ARG A 659 -6.33 23.44 -19.70
CA ARG A 659 -5.26 23.80 -20.64
C ARG A 659 -4.65 25.18 -20.35
N GLU A 660 -5.47 26.13 -19.91
CA GLU A 660 -5.01 27.46 -19.50
C GLU A 660 -4.14 27.36 -18.24
N ILE A 661 -4.56 26.55 -17.26
CA ILE A 661 -3.77 26.24 -16.05
C ILE A 661 -2.40 25.67 -16.43
N CYS A 662 -2.35 24.65 -17.31
CA CYS A 662 -1.09 24.09 -17.78
C CYS A 662 -0.21 25.14 -18.46
N GLN A 663 -0.80 25.95 -19.36
CA GLN A 663 -0.08 26.98 -20.10
C GLN A 663 0.51 28.05 -19.17
N ILE A 664 -0.25 28.53 -18.17
CA ILE A 664 0.23 29.50 -17.18
C ILE A 664 1.49 28.99 -16.48
N ILE A 665 1.51 27.70 -16.11
CA ILE A 665 2.66 27.10 -15.42
C ILE A 665 3.86 26.97 -16.35
N HIS A 666 3.63 26.51 -17.59
CA HIS A 666 4.69 26.39 -18.59
C HIS A 666 5.28 27.75 -18.98
N ASP A 667 4.45 28.79 -19.15
CA ASP A 667 4.88 30.17 -19.47
C ASP A 667 5.75 30.78 -18.36
N ASN A 668 5.59 30.31 -17.12
CA ASN A 668 6.39 30.71 -15.96
C ASN A 668 7.52 29.72 -15.62
N GLY A 669 7.80 28.76 -16.52
CA GLY A 669 8.95 27.85 -16.43
C GLY A 669 8.78 26.66 -15.49
N GLY A 670 7.59 26.46 -14.94
CA GLY A 670 7.24 25.30 -14.11
C GLY A 670 6.89 24.06 -14.94
N GLN A 671 6.61 22.96 -14.24
CA GLN A 671 6.11 21.70 -14.81
C GLN A 671 4.74 21.34 -14.21
N VAL A 672 3.94 20.58 -14.95
CA VAL A 672 2.58 20.20 -14.56
C VAL A 672 2.57 18.74 -14.12
N TYR A 673 2.40 18.54 -12.82
CA TYR A 673 2.08 17.25 -12.24
C TYR A 673 0.55 17.08 -12.17
N ILE A 674 0.01 16.08 -12.87
CA ILE A 674 -1.40 15.71 -12.79
C ILE A 674 -1.54 14.44 -11.96
N ASP A 675 -2.13 14.54 -10.79
CA ASP A 675 -2.55 13.40 -9.98
C ASP A 675 -3.62 12.59 -10.73
N GLY A 676 -3.24 11.37 -11.12
CA GLY A 676 -4.05 10.45 -11.90
C GLY A 676 -4.89 9.48 -11.06
N ALA A 677 -5.10 9.74 -9.76
CA ALA A 677 -6.03 8.95 -8.95
C ALA A 677 -7.45 8.89 -9.54
N ASN A 678 -7.86 9.94 -10.26
CA ASN A 678 -9.18 10.07 -10.88
C ASN A 678 -9.20 9.66 -12.37
N MET A 679 -8.20 8.91 -12.84
CA MET A 679 -8.13 8.42 -14.22
C MET A 679 -9.34 7.56 -14.63
N ASN A 680 -10.12 7.01 -13.69
CA ASN A 680 -11.32 6.24 -14.03
C ASN A 680 -12.36 7.06 -14.82
N ALA A 681 -12.35 8.39 -14.72
CA ALA A 681 -13.19 9.26 -15.54
C ALA A 681 -12.60 9.58 -16.93
N MET A 682 -11.35 9.19 -17.21
CA MET A 682 -10.59 9.69 -18.36
C MET A 682 -10.16 8.62 -19.35
N VAL A 683 -9.89 7.38 -18.91
CA VAL A 683 -9.34 6.34 -19.79
C VAL A 683 -10.20 6.16 -21.05
N GLY A 684 -9.59 6.34 -22.22
CA GLY A 684 -10.28 6.24 -23.51
C GLY A 684 -11.12 7.46 -23.92
N LEU A 685 -11.25 8.46 -23.05
CA LEU A 685 -12.05 9.68 -23.27
C LEU A 685 -11.17 10.93 -23.45
N CYS A 686 -10.19 11.12 -22.57
CA CYS A 686 -9.17 12.16 -22.68
C CYS A 686 -7.85 11.66 -22.06
N ALA A 687 -6.74 12.32 -22.37
CA ALA A 687 -5.41 11.85 -21.98
C ALA A 687 -4.56 12.98 -21.37
N PRO A 688 -4.12 12.89 -20.10
CA PRO A 688 -3.38 13.97 -19.43
C PRO A 688 -2.14 14.45 -20.17
N GLY A 689 -1.38 13.53 -20.77
CA GLY A 689 -0.23 13.90 -21.60
C GLY A 689 -0.60 14.70 -22.85
N GLN A 690 -1.86 14.73 -23.28
CA GLN A 690 -2.29 15.40 -24.51
C GLN A 690 -2.97 16.77 -24.26
N PHE A 691 -3.12 17.17 -23.00
CA PHE A 691 -3.69 18.48 -22.64
C PHE A 691 -2.82 19.30 -21.68
N GLY A 692 -1.54 18.95 -21.54
CA GLY A 692 -0.53 19.78 -20.87
C GLY A 692 0.11 19.15 -19.61
N GLY A 693 -0.27 17.93 -19.24
CA GLY A 693 0.44 17.19 -18.18
C GLY A 693 1.86 16.81 -18.63
N ASP A 694 2.85 17.06 -17.78
CA ASP A 694 4.23 16.61 -17.98
C ASP A 694 4.47 15.24 -17.33
N VAL A 695 3.83 15.00 -16.19
CA VAL A 695 3.91 13.76 -15.42
C VAL A 695 2.62 13.49 -14.66
N SER A 696 2.23 12.21 -14.58
CA SER A 696 1.19 11.73 -13.67
C SER A 696 1.62 10.45 -13.00
N HIS A 697 1.23 10.26 -11.74
CA HIS A 697 1.08 8.90 -11.23
C HIS A 697 -0.29 8.32 -11.59
N LEU A 698 -0.39 6.99 -11.60
CA LEU A 698 -1.64 6.26 -11.69
C LEU A 698 -1.83 5.43 -10.42
N ASN A 699 -3.04 5.27 -9.91
CA ASN A 699 -3.31 4.26 -8.89
C ASN A 699 -3.79 2.97 -9.57
N LEU A 700 -2.90 1.99 -9.74
CA LEU A 700 -3.32 0.70 -10.31
C LEU A 700 -4.34 -0.03 -9.42
N HIS A 701 -4.29 0.24 -8.12
CA HIS A 701 -5.21 -0.25 -7.09
C HIS A 701 -6.52 0.54 -6.97
N LYS A 702 -6.78 1.44 -7.92
CA LYS A 702 -8.05 2.14 -8.10
C LYS A 702 -8.54 1.88 -9.52
N THR A 703 -7.97 2.58 -10.49
CA THR A 703 -8.42 2.57 -11.88
C THR A 703 -8.20 1.22 -12.59
N PHE A 704 -7.18 0.45 -12.20
CA PHE A 704 -6.71 -0.73 -12.94
C PHE A 704 -6.73 -2.03 -12.12
N CYS A 705 -7.75 -2.17 -11.27
CA CYS A 705 -8.22 -3.40 -10.64
C CYS A 705 -7.29 -4.11 -9.65
N ILE A 706 -6.09 -3.60 -9.32
CA ILE A 706 -5.33 -4.16 -8.19
C ILE A 706 -6.23 -4.06 -6.93
N PRO A 707 -6.35 -5.14 -6.13
CA PRO A 707 -7.27 -5.14 -4.99
C PRO A 707 -6.81 -4.18 -3.89
N HIS A 708 -7.78 -3.56 -3.24
CA HIS A 708 -7.57 -2.57 -2.17
C HIS A 708 -6.93 -3.15 -0.91
N GLY A 709 -7.08 -4.45 -0.66
CA GLY A 709 -6.32 -5.22 0.34
C GLY A 709 -6.55 -4.82 1.79
N GLY A 710 -7.65 -4.16 2.11
CA GLY A 710 -7.90 -3.57 3.43
C GLY A 710 -7.09 -2.30 3.71
N GLY A 711 -6.40 -1.74 2.70
CA GLY A 711 -5.50 -0.58 2.82
C GLY A 711 -4.11 -0.81 2.22
N GLY A 712 -3.97 -1.72 1.26
CA GLY A 712 -2.71 -2.11 0.61
C GLY A 712 -2.69 -3.60 0.27
N PRO A 713 -2.15 -4.02 -0.90
CA PRO A 713 -1.08 -3.33 -1.62
C PRO A 713 -1.53 -2.25 -2.61
N GLY A 714 -0.56 -1.47 -3.09
CA GLY A 714 -0.74 -0.57 -4.22
C GLY A 714 0.45 -0.61 -5.17
N VAL A 715 0.26 -0.07 -6.37
CA VAL A 715 1.34 0.32 -7.30
C VAL A 715 0.96 1.70 -7.84
N GLY A 716 1.95 2.59 -7.89
CA GLY A 716 1.80 3.99 -8.29
C GLY A 716 2.70 4.38 -9.46
N PRO A 717 2.62 3.71 -10.63
CA PRO A 717 3.53 3.98 -11.72
C PRO A 717 3.39 5.43 -12.19
N ILE A 718 4.49 6.01 -12.69
CA ILE A 718 4.47 7.35 -13.27
C ILE A 718 4.58 7.30 -14.78
N GLY A 719 3.66 7.98 -15.48
CA GLY A 719 3.78 8.30 -16.90
C GLY A 719 4.36 9.70 -17.06
N VAL A 720 5.30 9.87 -17.98
CA VAL A 720 6.01 11.15 -18.20
C VAL A 720 6.12 11.50 -19.68
N LYS A 721 6.22 12.80 -19.96
CA LYS A 721 6.65 13.30 -21.27
C LYS A 721 8.12 13.06 -21.53
N SER A 722 8.46 13.05 -22.81
CA SER A 722 9.79 12.69 -23.33
C SER A 722 10.95 13.45 -22.65
N HIS A 723 10.76 14.72 -22.28
CA HIS A 723 11.80 15.52 -21.62
C HIS A 723 12.05 15.11 -20.16
N LEU A 724 11.08 14.45 -19.51
CA LEU A 724 11.22 13.92 -18.15
C LEU A 724 11.68 12.45 -18.12
N ALA A 725 11.58 11.72 -19.25
CA ALA A 725 11.96 10.30 -19.34
C ALA A 725 13.40 9.99 -18.87
N PRO A 726 14.44 10.80 -19.18
CA PRO A 726 15.80 10.57 -18.67
C PRO A 726 15.91 10.65 -17.13
N PHE A 727 14.92 11.22 -16.47
CA PHE A 727 14.90 11.47 -15.03
C PHE A 727 13.97 10.53 -14.25
N LEU A 728 13.39 9.51 -14.90
CA LEU A 728 12.65 8.44 -14.24
C LEU A 728 13.49 7.70 -13.18
N PRO A 729 12.87 7.15 -12.12
CA PRO A 729 13.59 6.45 -11.05
C PRO A 729 14.56 5.38 -11.59
N GLY A 730 15.77 5.36 -11.03
CA GLY A 730 16.77 4.31 -11.30
C GLY A 730 16.83 3.27 -10.18
N HIS A 731 17.79 2.35 -10.27
CA HIS A 731 18.09 1.34 -9.25
C HIS A 731 19.47 0.72 -9.56
N ALA A 732 20.24 0.25 -8.58
CA ALA A 732 21.52 -0.43 -8.85
C ALA A 732 21.44 -1.60 -9.86
N HIS A 733 20.26 -2.20 -10.02
CA HIS A 733 19.98 -3.29 -10.97
C HIS A 733 19.34 -2.84 -12.30
N MET A 734 19.10 -1.54 -12.50
CA MET A 734 18.58 -0.96 -13.74
C MET A 734 19.69 -0.26 -14.55
N ALA A 735 19.36 0.26 -15.74
CA ALA A 735 20.32 1.01 -16.55
C ALA A 735 20.78 2.30 -15.85
N ARG A 736 19.83 3.09 -15.32
CA ARG A 736 20.12 4.21 -14.43
C ARG A 736 20.32 3.66 -13.01
N LYS A 737 21.50 3.89 -12.43
CA LYS A 737 21.92 3.28 -11.15
C LYS A 737 21.49 4.05 -9.90
N GLU A 738 21.00 5.28 -10.06
CA GLU A 738 20.68 6.20 -8.97
C GLU A 738 19.22 6.66 -9.02
N GLY A 739 18.71 7.17 -7.90
CA GLY A 739 17.36 7.72 -7.80
C GLY A 739 16.27 6.67 -7.53
N ALA A 740 16.60 5.59 -6.83
CA ALA A 740 15.64 4.58 -6.43
C ALA A 740 14.64 5.14 -5.43
N VAL A 741 13.35 4.91 -5.68
CA VAL A 741 12.27 5.29 -4.76
C VAL A 741 11.68 4.08 -4.03
N SER A 742 11.95 2.86 -4.50
CA SER A 742 11.49 1.60 -3.90
C SER A 742 12.67 0.63 -3.77
N ALA A 743 12.57 -0.34 -2.85
CA ALA A 743 13.63 -1.33 -2.60
C ALA A 743 13.88 -2.30 -3.78
N ALA A 744 12.89 -2.48 -4.65
CA ALA A 744 12.97 -3.35 -5.81
C ALA A 744 12.79 -2.56 -7.11
N PRO A 745 13.45 -2.96 -8.23
CA PRO A 745 13.43 -2.22 -9.50
C PRO A 745 12.03 -1.96 -10.07
N PHE A 746 11.11 -2.89 -9.86
CA PHE A 746 9.73 -2.83 -10.34
C PHE A 746 8.72 -2.84 -9.18
N GLY A 747 9.15 -2.39 -7.99
CA GLY A 747 8.31 -2.34 -6.79
C GLY A 747 7.65 -3.69 -6.48
N SER A 748 6.33 -3.72 -6.46
CA SER A 748 5.52 -4.93 -6.22
C SER A 748 5.17 -5.63 -7.54
N ALA A 749 6.15 -6.30 -8.15
CA ALA A 749 6.02 -6.80 -9.51
C ALA A 749 4.97 -7.90 -9.69
N SER A 750 4.73 -8.75 -8.68
CA SER A 750 3.81 -9.90 -8.80
C SER A 750 2.33 -9.54 -8.92
N ILE A 751 1.95 -8.29 -8.65
CA ILE A 751 0.58 -7.78 -8.79
C ILE A 751 0.37 -6.96 -10.07
N LEU A 752 1.42 -6.70 -10.86
CA LEU A 752 1.30 -6.13 -12.20
C LEU A 752 0.48 -6.99 -13.19
N PRO A 753 0.50 -8.34 -13.11
CA PRO A 753 -0.39 -9.20 -13.89
C PRO A 753 -1.87 -8.83 -13.81
N ILE A 754 -2.37 -8.32 -12.67
CA ILE A 754 -3.77 -7.93 -12.49
C ILE A 754 -4.15 -6.83 -13.49
N THR A 755 -3.37 -5.75 -13.51
CA THR A 755 -3.61 -4.64 -14.44
C THR A 755 -3.40 -5.06 -15.89
N TRP A 756 -2.38 -5.87 -16.17
CA TRP A 756 -2.16 -6.38 -17.53
C TRP A 756 -3.37 -7.21 -18.01
N MET A 757 -3.93 -8.05 -17.13
CA MET A 757 -5.13 -8.85 -17.41
C MET A 757 -6.33 -7.95 -17.67
N TYR A 758 -6.59 -6.97 -16.81
CA TYR A 758 -7.68 -6.01 -16.97
C TYR A 758 -7.63 -5.30 -18.33
N ILE A 759 -6.49 -4.68 -18.67
CA ILE A 759 -6.34 -3.96 -19.93
C ILE A 759 -6.48 -4.91 -21.14
N THR A 760 -5.92 -6.11 -21.05
CA THR A 760 -5.97 -7.12 -22.12
C THR A 760 -7.38 -7.66 -22.36
N MET A 761 -8.15 -7.89 -21.30
CA MET A 761 -9.52 -8.41 -21.39
C MET A 761 -10.54 -7.34 -21.77
N MET A 762 -10.32 -6.09 -21.35
CA MET A 762 -11.19 -4.97 -21.72
C MET A 762 -10.94 -4.48 -23.15
N GLY A 763 -9.68 -4.46 -23.59
CA GLY A 763 -9.28 -3.75 -24.82
C GLY A 763 -9.60 -2.26 -24.75
N GLY A 764 -9.34 -1.52 -25.83
CA GLY A 764 -9.58 -0.07 -25.82
C GLY A 764 -11.05 0.29 -25.74
N ASN A 765 -11.91 -0.48 -26.42
CA ASN A 765 -13.36 -0.25 -26.40
C ASN A 765 -13.96 -0.49 -25.02
N GLY A 766 -13.55 -1.57 -24.34
CA GLY A 766 -14.00 -1.85 -22.97
C GLY A 766 -13.51 -0.80 -21.98
N LEU A 767 -12.23 -0.39 -22.08
CA LEU A 767 -11.67 0.64 -21.20
C LEU A 767 -12.40 1.98 -21.34
N LYS A 768 -12.63 2.45 -22.58
CA LYS A 768 -13.45 3.64 -22.82
C LYS A 768 -14.84 3.47 -22.23
N ARG A 769 -15.50 2.34 -22.50
CA ARG A 769 -16.85 2.06 -22.00
C ARG A 769 -16.91 2.06 -20.47
N ALA A 770 -15.90 1.52 -19.79
CA ALA A 770 -15.80 1.53 -18.33
C ALA A 770 -15.82 2.97 -17.79
N SER A 771 -14.98 3.86 -18.31
CA SER A 771 -14.98 5.27 -17.91
C SER A 771 -16.31 5.96 -18.17
N GLN A 772 -16.95 5.66 -19.31
CA GLN A 772 -18.27 6.22 -19.60
C GLN A 772 -19.35 5.76 -18.64
N MET A 773 -19.33 4.47 -18.26
CA MET A 773 -20.30 3.90 -17.33
C MET A 773 -20.06 4.38 -15.90
N ALA A 774 -18.81 4.60 -15.48
CA ALA A 774 -18.51 5.24 -14.20
C ALA A 774 -19.12 6.65 -14.11
N ILE A 775 -19.02 7.45 -15.19
CA ILE A 775 -19.66 8.77 -15.28
C ILE A 775 -21.19 8.66 -15.25
N LEU A 776 -21.77 7.74 -16.03
CA LEU A 776 -23.21 7.50 -16.04
C LEU A 776 -23.73 7.14 -14.63
N ASN A 777 -23.08 6.21 -13.95
CA ASN A 777 -23.47 5.73 -12.63
C ASN A 777 -23.43 6.86 -11.60
N ALA A 778 -22.38 7.69 -11.61
CA ALA A 778 -22.25 8.82 -10.69
C ALA A 778 -23.32 9.89 -10.92
N ASN A 779 -23.58 10.24 -12.19
CA ASN A 779 -24.64 11.21 -12.54
C ASN A 779 -26.03 10.68 -12.21
N TYR A 780 -26.28 9.38 -12.40
CA TYR A 780 -27.54 8.74 -12.00
C TYR A 780 -27.78 8.87 -10.49
N ILE A 781 -26.78 8.56 -9.66
CA ILE A 781 -26.86 8.74 -8.20
C ILE A 781 -27.10 10.21 -7.86
N ALA A 782 -26.34 11.14 -8.45
CA ALA A 782 -26.50 12.56 -8.20
C ALA A 782 -27.93 13.03 -8.50
N ARG A 783 -28.49 12.67 -9.66
CA ARG A 783 -29.86 13.00 -10.07
C ARG A 783 -30.91 12.35 -9.17
N ARG A 784 -30.70 11.11 -8.72
CA ARG A 784 -31.62 10.42 -7.79
C ARG A 784 -31.66 11.07 -6.40
N LEU A 785 -30.58 11.75 -5.98
CA LEU A 785 -30.42 12.27 -4.61
C LEU A 785 -30.53 13.80 -4.51
N GLU A 786 -30.51 14.55 -5.62
CA GLU A 786 -30.45 16.02 -5.63
C GLU A 786 -31.62 16.71 -4.90
N GLU A 787 -32.82 16.13 -4.91
CA GLU A 787 -33.99 16.66 -4.19
C GLU A 787 -33.93 16.42 -2.66
N HIS A 788 -33.07 15.50 -2.23
CA HIS A 788 -32.94 15.07 -0.83
C HIS A 788 -31.70 15.66 -0.16
N TYR A 789 -30.61 15.75 -0.92
CA TYR A 789 -29.29 16.22 -0.50
C TYR A 789 -28.73 17.16 -1.57
N PRO A 790 -28.31 18.39 -1.24
CA PRO A 790 -27.67 19.27 -2.21
C PRO A 790 -26.39 18.63 -2.77
N VAL A 791 -26.29 18.55 -4.10
CA VAL A 791 -25.04 18.22 -4.79
C VAL A 791 -24.16 19.47 -4.73
N LEU A 792 -23.03 19.38 -4.03
CA LEU A 792 -22.24 20.56 -3.66
C LEU A 792 -21.55 21.22 -4.86
N TYR A 793 -21.02 20.42 -5.77
CA TYR A 793 -20.32 20.89 -6.98
C TYR A 793 -20.81 20.12 -8.20
N SER A 794 -20.95 20.84 -9.30
CA SER A 794 -21.25 20.28 -10.62
C SER A 794 -20.59 21.13 -11.71
N GLY A 795 -20.28 20.51 -12.83
CA GLY A 795 -19.83 21.17 -14.04
C GLY A 795 -20.97 21.82 -14.82
N GLU A 796 -20.73 22.11 -16.10
CA GLU A 796 -21.75 22.64 -16.98
C GLU A 796 -22.94 21.66 -17.11
N GLY A 797 -24.17 22.20 -17.19
CA GLY A 797 -25.37 21.38 -17.25
C GLY A 797 -25.75 20.64 -15.96
N GLY A 798 -25.06 20.90 -14.84
CA GLY A 798 -25.33 20.25 -13.55
C GLY A 798 -24.80 18.82 -13.47
N LEU A 799 -23.83 18.46 -14.32
CA LEU A 799 -23.26 17.12 -14.38
C LEU A 799 -22.00 16.97 -13.54
N VAL A 800 -21.69 15.74 -13.15
CA VAL A 800 -20.46 15.37 -12.44
C VAL A 800 -19.60 14.44 -13.32
N ALA A 801 -18.36 14.19 -12.90
CA ALA A 801 -17.48 13.21 -13.51
C ALA A 801 -17.85 11.79 -13.03
N HIS A 802 -16.90 11.05 -12.44
CA HIS A 802 -17.10 9.69 -11.92
C HIS A 802 -17.50 9.64 -10.43
N GLU A 803 -17.60 10.79 -9.78
CA GLU A 803 -17.96 10.91 -8.36
C GLU A 803 -18.73 12.21 -8.09
N CYS A 804 -19.51 12.27 -7.01
CA CYS A 804 -20.24 13.47 -6.59
C CYS A 804 -20.13 13.72 -5.08
N ILE A 805 -20.36 14.97 -4.65
CA ILE A 805 -20.34 15.35 -3.24
C ILE A 805 -21.74 15.77 -2.79
N LEU A 806 -22.26 15.13 -1.75
CA LEU A 806 -23.50 15.51 -1.09
C LEU A 806 -23.22 16.35 0.15
N ASP A 807 -23.89 17.49 0.25
CA ASP A 807 -23.73 18.43 1.36
C ASP A 807 -24.67 18.11 2.53
N ILE A 808 -24.11 17.59 3.62
CA ILE A 808 -24.84 17.27 4.85
C ILE A 808 -24.85 18.45 5.84
N ARG A 809 -24.05 19.50 5.60
CA ARG A 809 -23.88 20.62 6.55
C ARG A 809 -25.21 21.35 6.85
N PRO A 810 -26.05 21.69 5.85
CA PRO A 810 -27.34 22.32 6.13
C PRO A 810 -28.27 21.44 6.98
N LEU A 811 -28.21 20.11 6.77
CA LEU A 811 -29.01 19.15 7.55
C LEU A 811 -28.51 19.05 9.00
N LYS A 812 -27.19 19.17 9.22
CA LYS A 812 -26.63 19.24 10.57
C LYS A 812 -27.12 20.48 11.31
N ASP A 813 -27.14 21.63 10.64
CA ASP A 813 -27.59 22.88 11.25
C ASP A 813 -29.09 22.85 11.60
N SER A 814 -29.93 22.22 10.79
CA SER A 814 -31.38 22.12 11.02
C SER A 814 -31.78 21.04 12.03
N SER A 815 -31.08 19.88 12.04
CA SER A 815 -31.50 18.69 12.80
C SER A 815 -30.54 18.29 13.93
N GLY A 816 -29.28 18.72 13.88
CA GLY A 816 -28.20 18.21 14.73
C GLY A 816 -27.61 16.85 14.29
N ILE A 817 -28.07 16.28 13.16
CA ILE A 817 -27.55 15.05 12.58
C ILE A 817 -26.30 15.34 11.78
N SER A 818 -25.21 14.67 12.12
CA SER A 818 -23.90 14.85 11.49
C SER A 818 -23.65 13.87 10.35
N VAL A 819 -22.58 14.11 9.59
CA VAL A 819 -22.09 13.17 8.58
C VAL A 819 -21.74 11.80 9.18
N ASP A 820 -21.21 11.77 10.41
CA ASP A 820 -20.89 10.53 11.12
C ASP A 820 -22.16 9.73 11.42
N ASP A 821 -23.25 10.41 11.82
CA ASP A 821 -24.54 9.76 12.09
C ASP A 821 -25.10 9.08 10.82
N VAL A 822 -25.05 9.78 9.67
CA VAL A 822 -25.46 9.22 8.37
C VAL A 822 -24.58 8.03 7.99
N ALA A 823 -23.26 8.17 8.13
CA ALA A 823 -22.31 7.12 7.80
C ALA A 823 -22.50 5.86 8.64
N LYS A 824 -22.71 6.01 9.95
CA LYS A 824 -23.01 4.87 10.82
C LYS A 824 -24.37 4.28 10.51
N ARG A 825 -25.36 5.10 10.17
CA ARG A 825 -26.69 4.60 9.82
C ARG A 825 -26.69 3.77 8.56
N LEU A 826 -25.88 4.10 7.55
CA LEU A 826 -25.72 3.29 6.33
C LEU A 826 -25.31 1.84 6.61
N ILE A 827 -24.60 1.56 7.71
CA ILE A 827 -24.24 0.20 8.12
C ILE A 827 -25.49 -0.64 8.37
N ASP A 828 -26.52 -0.06 8.99
CA ASP A 828 -27.79 -0.76 9.23
C ASP A 828 -28.54 -1.07 7.93
N PHE A 829 -28.29 -0.28 6.88
CA PHE A 829 -28.77 -0.52 5.52
C PHE A 829 -27.86 -1.46 4.71
N GLY A 830 -26.81 -2.01 5.32
CA GLY A 830 -25.90 -2.97 4.67
C GLY A 830 -24.85 -2.33 3.77
N PHE A 831 -24.56 -1.04 3.94
CA PHE A 831 -23.57 -0.31 3.15
C PHE A 831 -22.38 0.14 4.00
N HIS A 832 -21.19 0.08 3.40
CA HIS A 832 -20.08 0.91 3.86
C HIS A 832 -20.37 2.37 3.48
N ALA A 833 -20.03 3.31 4.36
CA ALA A 833 -20.21 4.73 4.07
C ALA A 833 -19.33 5.20 2.88
N PRO A 834 -19.78 6.19 2.10
CA PRO A 834 -18.92 6.91 1.17
C PRO A 834 -17.75 7.62 1.89
N THR A 835 -16.86 8.27 1.11
CA THR A 835 -15.74 9.03 1.67
C THR A 835 -16.28 10.19 2.50
N MET A 836 -15.85 10.31 3.75
CA MET A 836 -16.40 11.28 4.71
C MET A 836 -15.48 12.48 4.90
N SER A 837 -16.07 13.67 4.94
CA SER A 837 -15.40 14.93 5.32
C SER A 837 -14.13 15.29 4.53
N PHE A 838 -13.99 14.73 3.33
CA PHE A 838 -12.93 15.04 2.39
C PHE A 838 -13.52 15.04 0.96
N PRO A 839 -13.14 15.99 0.09
CA PRO A 839 -12.26 17.14 0.35
C PRO A 839 -12.90 18.27 1.17
N VAL A 840 -14.22 18.23 1.39
CA VAL A 840 -14.95 19.23 2.18
C VAL A 840 -15.39 18.64 3.52
N ALA A 841 -15.07 19.32 4.62
CA ALA A 841 -15.47 18.87 5.94
C ALA A 841 -17.00 18.83 6.10
N GLY A 842 -17.54 17.74 6.64
CA GLY A 842 -18.98 17.58 6.89
C GLY A 842 -19.79 17.12 5.67
N THR A 843 -19.17 16.65 4.59
CA THR A 843 -19.85 16.14 3.38
C THR A 843 -19.58 14.64 3.15
N LEU A 844 -20.32 14.03 2.23
CA LEU A 844 -20.07 12.68 1.72
C LEU A 844 -19.67 12.74 0.24
N MET A 845 -18.60 12.05 -0.14
CA MET A 845 -18.15 11.93 -1.53
C MET A 845 -18.34 10.49 -2.01
N ILE A 846 -19.11 10.35 -3.09
CA ILE A 846 -19.70 9.09 -3.56
C ILE A 846 -19.15 8.77 -4.94
N GLU A 847 -18.51 7.60 -5.07
CA GLU A 847 -18.01 7.07 -6.33
C GLU A 847 -18.52 5.62 -6.51
N PRO A 848 -19.51 5.38 -7.39
CA PRO A 848 -20.09 4.04 -7.56
C PRO A 848 -19.26 3.11 -8.45
N THR A 849 -18.37 3.65 -9.28
CA THR A 849 -17.68 2.93 -10.36
C THR A 849 -18.61 2.35 -11.43
N GLU A 850 -18.04 1.75 -12.46
CA GLU A 850 -18.73 1.09 -13.55
C GLU A 850 -19.22 -0.33 -13.22
N SER A 851 -18.71 -0.93 -12.15
CA SER A 851 -18.91 -2.36 -11.86
C SER A 851 -20.22 -2.68 -11.16
N GLU A 852 -20.86 -1.67 -10.58
CA GLU A 852 -22.08 -1.83 -9.81
C GLU A 852 -23.32 -1.82 -10.70
N SER A 853 -24.24 -2.75 -10.45
CA SER A 853 -25.50 -2.84 -11.19
C SER A 853 -26.43 -1.68 -10.82
N LYS A 854 -27.36 -1.32 -11.72
CA LYS A 854 -28.38 -0.32 -11.41
C LYS A 854 -29.19 -0.67 -10.15
N GLU A 855 -29.46 -1.95 -9.92
CA GLU A 855 -30.14 -2.43 -8.71
C GLU A 855 -29.37 -2.03 -7.44
N GLU A 856 -28.05 -2.20 -7.42
CA GLU A 856 -27.23 -1.83 -6.27
C GLU A 856 -27.14 -0.30 -6.10
N LEU A 857 -27.07 0.45 -7.21
CA LEU A 857 -27.16 1.92 -7.17
C LEU A 857 -28.50 2.39 -6.60
N ASP A 858 -29.61 1.76 -7.00
CA ASP A 858 -30.94 2.04 -6.49
C ASP A 858 -31.05 1.72 -5.00
N ARG A 859 -30.54 0.56 -4.55
CA ARG A 859 -30.51 0.19 -3.12
C ARG A 859 -29.79 1.23 -2.28
N PHE A 860 -28.64 1.73 -2.75
CA PHE A 860 -27.90 2.78 -2.07
C PHE A 860 -28.67 4.11 -2.07
N CYS A 861 -29.26 4.51 -3.19
CA CYS A 861 -30.07 5.73 -3.27
C CYS A 861 -31.30 5.64 -2.34
N ASP A 862 -31.99 4.51 -2.33
CA ASP A 862 -33.15 4.26 -1.46
C ASP A 862 -32.76 4.29 0.02
N ALA A 863 -31.59 3.76 0.38
CA ALA A 863 -31.05 3.86 1.74
C ALA A 863 -30.79 5.32 2.13
N MET A 864 -30.15 6.11 1.26
CA MET A 864 -29.91 7.54 1.50
C MET A 864 -31.23 8.32 1.60
N ILE A 865 -32.22 8.04 0.75
CA ILE A 865 -33.54 8.69 0.80
C ILE A 865 -34.27 8.33 2.10
N ALA A 866 -34.23 7.06 2.53
CA ALA A 866 -34.80 6.65 3.80
C ALA A 866 -34.13 7.36 4.99
N ILE A 867 -32.79 7.48 4.96
CA ILE A 867 -32.04 8.26 5.96
C ILE A 867 -32.46 9.74 5.93
N ARG A 868 -32.71 10.34 4.76
CA ARG A 868 -33.22 11.71 4.66
C ARG A 868 -34.58 11.86 5.36
N GLU A 869 -35.46 10.87 5.24
CA GLU A 869 -36.74 10.87 5.95
C GLU A 869 -36.58 10.71 7.47
N GLU A 870 -35.61 9.91 7.94
CA GLU A 870 -35.26 9.84 9.37
C GLU A 870 -34.77 11.19 9.89
N ILE A 871 -33.90 11.88 9.13
CA ILE A 871 -33.47 13.26 9.45
C ILE A 871 -34.66 14.20 9.50
N ARG A 872 -35.58 14.11 8.52
CA ARG A 872 -36.80 14.94 8.48
C ARG A 872 -37.71 14.69 9.67
N ALA A 873 -37.81 13.45 10.13
CA ALA A 873 -38.57 13.11 11.31
C ALA A 873 -37.97 13.74 12.57
N VAL A 874 -36.64 13.86 12.69
CA VAL A 874 -35.98 14.63 13.76
C VAL A 874 -36.27 16.13 13.62
N GLU A 875 -36.13 16.71 12.41
CA GLU A 875 -36.43 18.14 12.14
C GLU A 875 -37.87 18.51 12.56
N GLN A 876 -38.81 17.59 12.39
CA GLN A 876 -40.23 17.77 12.69
C GLN A 876 -40.64 17.34 14.11
N GLY A 877 -39.69 16.85 14.93
CA GLY A 877 -39.97 16.35 16.28
C GLY A 877 -40.79 15.06 16.34
N ARG A 878 -40.84 14.28 15.25
CA ARG A 878 -41.45 12.94 15.19
C ARG A 878 -40.53 11.84 15.76
N LEU A 879 -39.22 12.05 15.68
CA LEU A 879 -38.21 11.27 16.39
C LEU A 879 -37.53 12.17 17.42
N ASP A 880 -37.14 11.59 18.55
CA ASP A 880 -36.36 12.30 19.56
C ASP A 880 -35.01 12.74 18.97
N LYS A 881 -34.49 13.89 19.43
CA LYS A 881 -33.27 14.48 18.89
C LYS A 881 -32.01 13.68 19.25
N ASP A 882 -32.01 13.08 20.43
CA ASP A 882 -30.86 12.39 21.01
C ASP A 882 -31.06 10.86 21.01
N ASP A 883 -32.31 10.38 21.05
CA ASP A 883 -32.67 8.96 20.94
C ASP A 883 -33.40 8.60 19.63
N ASN A 884 -32.62 8.40 18.57
CA ASN A 884 -33.14 8.02 17.25
C ASN A 884 -32.19 7.05 16.53
N PRO A 885 -32.64 6.40 15.44
CA PRO A 885 -31.81 5.43 14.73
C PRO A 885 -30.47 6.00 14.23
N LEU A 886 -30.41 7.29 13.86
CA LEU A 886 -29.21 7.93 13.34
C LEU A 886 -28.14 8.13 14.43
N LYS A 887 -28.52 8.59 15.62
CA LYS A 887 -27.61 8.79 16.76
C LYS A 887 -27.12 7.48 17.35
N ASN A 888 -27.97 6.47 17.33
CA ASN A 888 -27.69 5.16 17.92
C ASN A 888 -27.04 4.18 16.96
N ALA A 889 -27.05 4.44 15.64
CA ALA A 889 -26.40 3.55 14.68
C ALA A 889 -24.88 3.41 14.95
N PRO A 890 -24.28 2.24 14.64
CA PRO A 890 -24.94 1.05 14.10
C PRO A 890 -25.56 0.16 15.19
N HIS A 891 -26.55 -0.64 14.80
CA HIS A 891 -27.30 -1.52 15.70
C HIS A 891 -26.80 -2.97 15.63
N THR A 892 -26.34 -3.49 16.76
CA THR A 892 -25.75 -4.83 16.81
C THR A 892 -26.79 -5.92 17.00
N ALA A 893 -26.46 -7.16 16.62
CA ALA A 893 -27.32 -8.32 16.89
C ALA A 893 -27.57 -8.51 18.40
N LEU A 894 -26.60 -8.14 19.24
CA LEU A 894 -26.73 -8.27 20.69
C LEU A 894 -27.69 -7.24 21.29
N GLU A 895 -27.63 -6.01 20.80
CA GLU A 895 -28.57 -4.96 21.19
C GLU A 895 -30.02 -5.36 20.89
N LEU A 896 -30.24 -6.01 19.73
CA LEU A 896 -31.56 -6.48 19.33
C LEU A 896 -32.20 -7.47 20.31
N VAL A 897 -31.39 -8.36 20.90
CA VAL A 897 -31.88 -9.39 21.84
C VAL A 897 -31.98 -8.90 23.28
N GLY A 898 -31.41 -7.73 23.60
CA GLY A 898 -31.46 -7.09 24.91
C GLY A 898 -32.77 -6.35 25.20
N GLU A 899 -32.86 -5.69 26.36
CA GLU A 899 -33.95 -4.75 26.64
C GLU A 899 -33.91 -3.58 25.66
N TRP A 900 -35.08 -3.16 25.17
CA TRP A 900 -35.19 -2.12 24.15
C TRP A 900 -35.77 -0.84 24.75
N HIS A 901 -34.89 0.12 25.04
CA HIS A 901 -35.25 1.39 25.68
C HIS A 901 -35.41 2.54 24.69
N HIS A 902 -35.34 2.26 23.39
CA HIS A 902 -35.41 3.28 22.34
C HIS A 902 -36.85 3.67 22.00
N ALA A 903 -37.05 4.94 21.62
CA ALA A 903 -38.33 5.49 21.17
C ALA A 903 -38.77 5.03 19.76
N TYR A 904 -37.94 4.27 19.05
CA TYR A 904 -38.22 3.70 17.72
C TYR A 904 -38.25 2.17 17.78
N SER A 905 -38.77 1.50 16.75
CA SER A 905 -38.89 0.03 16.78
C SER A 905 -37.57 -0.67 16.45
N ARG A 906 -37.40 -1.90 16.95
CA ARG A 906 -36.33 -2.80 16.54
C ARG A 906 -36.29 -3.02 15.03
N GLU A 907 -37.45 -3.16 14.41
CA GLU A 907 -37.57 -3.32 12.96
C GLU A 907 -37.02 -2.12 12.21
N GLN A 908 -37.37 -0.90 12.65
CA GLN A 908 -36.79 0.32 12.09
C GLN A 908 -35.26 0.35 12.27
N ALA A 909 -34.75 -0.15 13.40
CA ALA A 909 -33.33 -0.20 13.66
C ALA A 909 -32.56 -1.11 12.68
N VAL A 910 -33.02 -2.34 12.46
CA VAL A 910 -32.24 -3.37 11.75
C VAL A 910 -32.75 -3.73 10.35
N TYR A 911 -34.01 -3.45 10.04
CA TYR A 911 -34.64 -3.68 8.73
C TYR A 911 -35.42 -2.44 8.25
N PRO A 912 -34.76 -1.28 8.07
CA PRO A 912 -35.42 -0.07 7.62
C PRO A 912 -36.00 -0.17 6.20
N LEU A 913 -35.55 -1.15 5.41
CA LEU A 913 -36.10 -1.53 4.11
C LEU A 913 -36.39 -3.03 4.07
N ALA A 914 -37.49 -3.41 3.42
CA ALA A 914 -37.91 -4.81 3.31
C ALA A 914 -36.89 -5.70 2.58
N SER A 915 -36.11 -5.13 1.66
CA SER A 915 -35.04 -5.83 0.92
C SER A 915 -33.91 -6.35 1.81
N LEU A 916 -33.74 -5.81 3.03
CA LEU A 916 -32.66 -6.20 3.95
C LEU A 916 -32.95 -7.50 4.72
N VAL A 917 -34.19 -8.01 4.67
CA VAL A 917 -34.60 -9.21 5.42
C VAL A 917 -33.91 -10.47 4.89
N GLU A 918 -33.67 -10.55 3.58
CA GLU A 918 -33.08 -11.74 2.96
C GLU A 918 -31.55 -11.80 3.16
N ALA A 919 -30.88 -10.65 3.22
CA ALA A 919 -29.42 -10.55 3.30
C ALA A 919 -28.98 -9.43 4.25
N LYS A 920 -28.88 -9.77 5.55
CA LYS A 920 -28.43 -8.84 6.60
C LYS A 920 -26.95 -9.01 6.92
N TYR A 921 -26.21 -7.92 6.85
CA TYR A 921 -24.91 -7.79 7.51
C TYR A 921 -25.11 -7.28 8.95
N TRP A 922 -24.43 -7.91 9.91
CA TRP A 922 -24.51 -7.54 11.32
C TRP A 922 -23.20 -6.86 11.76
N PRO A 923 -23.26 -5.58 12.18
CA PRO A 923 -22.08 -4.92 12.74
C PRO A 923 -21.65 -5.63 14.04
N PRO A 924 -20.38 -6.08 14.16
CA PRO A 924 -19.89 -6.79 15.34
C PRO A 924 -19.84 -5.95 16.62
N VAL A 925 -19.80 -4.62 16.51
CA VAL A 925 -19.69 -3.67 17.63
C VAL A 925 -20.62 -2.47 17.42
N GLY A 926 -21.00 -1.79 18.51
CA GLY A 926 -21.69 -0.51 18.41
C GLY A 926 -20.75 0.61 17.94
N ARG A 927 -21.25 1.85 17.91
CA ARG A 927 -20.44 3.02 17.50
C ARG A 927 -19.19 3.14 18.37
N VAL A 928 -18.01 3.22 17.73
CA VAL A 928 -16.72 3.28 18.43
C VAL A 928 -16.42 4.70 18.93
N ASP A 929 -15.94 4.84 20.17
CA ASP A 929 -15.47 6.11 20.72
C ASP A 929 -14.04 6.42 20.23
N ASN A 930 -13.91 7.38 19.31
CA ASN A 930 -12.60 7.78 18.79
C ASN A 930 -11.75 8.54 19.82
N VAL A 931 -12.38 9.32 20.70
CA VAL A 931 -11.69 10.19 21.67
C VAL A 931 -11.15 9.38 22.84
N TYR A 932 -11.93 8.39 23.32
CA TYR A 932 -11.48 7.48 24.36
C TYR A 932 -10.22 6.73 23.96
N GLY A 933 -10.18 6.16 22.75
CA GLY A 933 -9.04 5.38 22.27
C GLY A 933 -7.75 6.22 22.11
N ASP A 934 -7.86 7.45 21.61
CA ASP A 934 -6.69 8.33 21.49
C ASP A 934 -6.18 8.82 22.88
N ARG A 935 -7.06 8.89 23.90
CA ARG A 935 -6.67 9.20 25.29
C ARG A 935 -6.09 8.00 26.04
N ASN A 936 -6.56 6.79 25.74
CA ASN A 936 -6.18 5.53 26.38
C ASN A 936 -5.50 4.60 25.39
N LEU A 937 -4.40 5.06 24.80
CA LEU A 937 -3.78 4.39 23.67
C LEU A 937 -3.19 3.03 24.05
N VAL A 938 -3.78 1.96 23.50
CA VAL A 938 -3.29 0.57 23.59
C VAL A 938 -3.17 0.01 22.17
N CYS A 939 -1.94 -0.29 21.74
CA CYS A 939 -1.60 -0.64 20.34
C CYS A 939 -1.01 -2.04 20.16
N ALA A 940 -1.15 -2.89 21.15
CA ALA A 940 -0.85 -4.32 21.10
C ALA A 940 -2.02 -5.10 21.70
N CYS A 941 -2.10 -6.40 21.41
CA CYS A 941 -3.08 -7.27 22.03
C CYS A 941 -2.90 -7.24 23.56
N PRO A 942 -3.93 -6.84 24.31
CA PRO A 942 -3.81 -6.64 25.76
C PRO A 942 -3.62 -8.00 26.45
N SER A 943 -2.99 -8.02 27.63
CA SER A 943 -2.90 -9.27 28.40
C SER A 943 -4.29 -9.74 28.85
N ILE A 944 -4.42 -11.03 29.17
CA ILE A 944 -5.68 -11.58 29.70
C ILE A 944 -6.08 -10.86 31.00
N GLU A 945 -5.13 -10.43 31.84
CA GLU A 945 -5.44 -9.67 33.06
C GLU A 945 -6.05 -8.30 32.75
N ALA A 946 -5.64 -7.63 31.67
CA ALA A 946 -6.20 -6.34 31.27
C ALA A 946 -7.67 -6.41 30.82
N TYR A 947 -8.20 -7.60 30.50
CA TYR A 947 -9.63 -7.82 30.28
C TYR A 947 -10.43 -8.09 31.56
N GLN A 948 -9.76 -8.38 32.69
CA GLN A 948 -10.41 -8.68 33.98
C GLN A 948 -10.68 -7.41 34.81
N ASP A 949 -9.93 -6.33 34.54
CA ASP A 949 -10.04 -5.04 35.22
C ASP A 949 -10.87 -3.99 34.44
N ALA A 950 -11.44 -4.36 33.27
CA ALA A 950 -12.21 -3.48 32.38
C ALA A 950 -13.72 -3.60 32.55
#